data_AF-A0A2K3D2G6-F1
#
_entry.id   AF-A0A2K3D2G6-F1
#
_cell.length_a   1.000
_cell.length_b   1.000
_cell.length_c   1.000
_cell.angle_alpha   90.00
_cell.angle_beta   90.00
_cell.angle_gamma   90.00
#
_symmetry.space_group_name_H-M   'P 1'
#
loop_
_entity.id
_entity.type
_entity.pdbx_description
1 polymer ?
#
loop_
_entity_poly.entity_id
_entity_poly.type
_entity_poly.pdbx_seq_one_letter_code
_entity_poly.pdbx_strand_id
1 'polypeptide(L)'
;MAHPLGIQPEGNMYIHDGPNIRESSLGALAVLPDALLLDILAPGGGGGLTAADLGRLALASKALYCFANLEESWKGLVLEELGGCFRWAGCWQRTYLLSTGRITQQQEETARARAEQEEAEERAAEDAEAEEEKEQAAKEQAEAEEKERAAKEEAAKEEEEQEEGRRGSKRRKTGSSSTAAGNGAQGSAKGKKGAGPAAVKAEQPGPNSKAAGAKGKGEGKAAKGKGRKADDDGAAASQHEDEAAAGPGPSSTAAAAAATANSNGVAATARRLPLLRRLVLPGPLLTTEEEADDAAPGTATAGKKVAASSSGSSSRALCLQRYLQVRGFYSDLLYQPWFCANFEMPPDWLQPNNIDRRAGLTPEQFRVEYEIPNRPVILTDAMSGWAAMSKWSNDYLTRVFGDKDVIVGNMPMPFSTYAAYAAANADEMPLYLFDKQFTATAPALASDYHVPEQFGEDLFGLLGETGRPDYRWLILGPARSGSSFHVDPNATSAWNALVWGAKKWVMFPPGVVPPGVHPSPDGADVATPVSLAEWFVNFYPECAEMKVKPVEFVARPGELLFVPHGWWHCALNLTDSCAITQNFVSAVGLQATLSFLRSRRPEMVSGCAHENRCDLYDRFVAALRTQRPDVLATVEARQEEARAKAREANKLAALFRHGPESVAAAAPACAGAAVAASGSSQATASGDAAAPTANGGGGGGFSFGFGLSSGGGSSGAAAAAGGESAAAPAGGGGFRFGFGL
;
A
#
# COMPACT_ATOMS: atom_id res chain seq x y z
N MET A 1 14.15 9.55 0.40
CA MET A 1 14.53 9.09 1.77
C MET A 1 15.64 8.05 1.61
N ALA A 2 16.45 7.77 2.64
CA ALA A 2 17.51 6.74 2.57
C ALA A 2 17.09 5.45 3.29
N HIS A 3 17.26 4.31 2.63
CA HIS A 3 16.92 2.99 3.20
C HIS A 3 17.85 2.66 4.40
N PRO A 4 17.36 2.05 5.50
CA PRO A 4 18.16 1.73 6.69
C PRO A 4 19.35 0.79 6.46
N LEU A 5 19.34 0.05 5.36
CA LEU A 5 20.46 -0.79 4.91
C LEU A 5 21.34 -0.12 3.84
N GLY A 6 20.96 1.04 3.29
CA GLY A 6 21.65 1.67 2.14
C GLY A 6 21.30 1.06 0.77
N ILE A 7 20.21 0.28 0.70
CA ILE A 7 19.62 -0.21 -0.55
C ILE A 7 18.99 0.97 -1.33
N GLN A 8 19.06 0.93 -2.65
CA GLN A 8 18.53 1.95 -3.54
C GLN A 8 17.65 1.31 -4.64
N PRO A 9 16.77 2.10 -5.30
CA PRO A 9 16.01 1.63 -6.46
C PRO A 9 16.91 1.18 -7.61
N GLU A 10 16.45 0.25 -8.46
CA GLU A 10 17.20 -0.23 -9.63
C GLU A 10 17.51 0.89 -10.63
N GLY A 11 16.63 1.88 -10.75
CA GLY A 11 16.85 3.07 -11.58
C GLY A 11 18.13 3.85 -11.22
N ASN A 12 18.64 3.75 -9.99
CA ASN A 12 19.88 4.43 -9.60
C ASN A 12 21.13 3.77 -10.22
N MET A 13 21.03 2.53 -10.73
CA MET A 13 22.13 1.83 -11.38
C MET A 13 22.57 2.52 -12.69
N TYR A 14 21.66 3.23 -13.38
CA TYR A 14 21.97 3.97 -14.62
C TYR A 14 22.90 5.17 -14.42
N ILE A 15 23.13 5.61 -13.17
CA ILE A 15 23.95 6.78 -12.82
C ILE A 15 25.07 6.45 -11.81
N HIS A 16 25.38 5.16 -11.63
CA HIS A 16 26.38 4.71 -10.66
C HIS A 16 27.60 4.07 -11.34
N ASP A 17 28.76 4.73 -11.23
CA ASP A 17 30.03 4.28 -11.81
C ASP A 17 30.75 3.16 -11.03
N GLY A 18 30.18 2.70 -9.91
CA GLY A 18 30.78 1.70 -9.02
C GLY A 18 30.25 0.26 -9.23
N PRO A 19 30.90 -0.75 -8.61
CA PRO A 19 30.45 -2.14 -8.69
C PRO A 19 29.12 -2.36 -7.95
N ASN A 20 28.19 -3.08 -8.57
CA ASN A 20 26.97 -3.55 -7.91
C ASN A 20 27.32 -4.67 -6.92
N ILE A 21 26.97 -4.50 -5.64
CA ILE A 21 27.25 -5.52 -4.61
C ILE A 21 26.34 -6.72 -4.71
N ARG A 22 25.19 -6.58 -5.38
CA ARG A 22 24.28 -7.69 -5.67
C ARG A 22 25.04 -8.77 -6.44
N GLU A 23 25.59 -8.41 -7.59
CA GLU A 23 26.36 -9.33 -8.44
C GLU A 23 27.65 -9.79 -7.76
N SER A 24 28.46 -8.84 -7.29
CA SER A 24 29.81 -9.12 -6.79
C SER A 24 29.84 -9.84 -5.43
N SER A 25 28.72 -9.89 -4.68
CA SER A 25 28.64 -10.59 -3.39
C SER A 25 27.65 -11.76 -3.31
N LEU A 26 26.79 -11.98 -4.31
CA LEU A 26 26.01 -13.23 -4.43
C LEU A 26 26.79 -14.37 -5.10
N GLY A 27 27.83 -14.06 -5.88
CA GLY A 27 28.62 -15.07 -6.57
C GLY A 27 27.77 -15.91 -7.53
N ALA A 28 27.78 -17.24 -7.39
CA ALA A 28 26.98 -18.12 -8.23
C ALA A 28 25.45 -17.90 -8.11
N LEU A 29 24.98 -17.31 -7.00
CA LEU A 29 23.56 -16.99 -6.81
C LEU A 29 23.12 -15.70 -7.53
N ALA A 30 24.06 -14.91 -8.06
CA ALA A 30 23.74 -13.64 -8.73
C ALA A 30 22.81 -13.79 -9.95
N VAL A 31 22.80 -14.98 -10.57
CA VAL A 31 21.95 -15.34 -11.72
C VAL A 31 20.46 -15.46 -11.37
N LEU A 32 20.12 -15.66 -10.10
CA LEU A 32 18.74 -15.74 -9.64
C LEU A 32 18.20 -14.31 -9.45
N PRO A 33 17.00 -13.96 -9.96
CA PRO A 33 16.32 -12.70 -9.63
C PRO A 33 16.01 -12.57 -8.14
N ASP A 34 15.81 -11.35 -7.66
CA ASP A 34 15.53 -11.07 -6.24
C ASP A 34 14.26 -11.76 -5.74
N ALA A 35 13.24 -11.91 -6.60
CA ALA A 35 12.03 -12.66 -6.28
C ALA A 35 12.33 -14.14 -6.02
N LEU A 36 13.08 -14.82 -6.90
CA LEU A 36 13.46 -16.22 -6.66
C LEU A 36 14.41 -16.39 -5.48
N LEU A 37 15.24 -15.38 -5.17
CA LEU A 37 16.02 -15.38 -3.95
C LEU A 37 15.10 -15.29 -2.73
N LEU A 38 14.14 -14.36 -2.69
CA LEU A 38 13.18 -14.28 -1.60
C LEU A 38 12.33 -15.55 -1.48
N ASP A 39 11.86 -16.17 -2.57
CA ASP A 39 11.12 -17.44 -2.54
C ASP A 39 11.93 -18.60 -1.93
N ILE A 40 13.25 -18.63 -2.14
CA ILE A 40 14.15 -19.65 -1.57
C ILE A 40 14.48 -19.36 -0.10
N LEU A 41 14.55 -18.07 0.27
CA LEU A 41 15.03 -17.63 1.59
C LEU A 41 13.90 -17.43 2.60
N ALA A 42 12.72 -17.00 2.18
CA ALA A 42 11.58 -16.74 3.05
C ALA A 42 10.96 -18.06 3.58
N PRO A 43 10.32 -18.05 4.76
CA PRO A 43 9.82 -19.28 5.41
C PRO A 43 8.71 -20.03 4.66
N GLY A 44 7.95 -19.30 3.82
CA GLY A 44 6.67 -19.76 3.29
C GLY A 44 6.74 -21.04 2.43
N GLY A 45 5.78 -21.94 2.65
CA GLY A 45 5.57 -23.12 1.80
C GLY A 45 6.30 -24.40 2.23
N GLY A 46 6.86 -24.46 3.45
CA GLY A 46 7.42 -25.68 4.02
C GLY A 46 8.79 -26.10 3.49
N GLY A 47 9.47 -25.20 2.76
CA GLY A 47 10.83 -25.38 2.26
C GLY A 47 11.78 -24.20 2.52
N GLY A 48 11.29 -23.14 3.19
CA GLY A 48 12.04 -21.93 3.49
C GLY A 48 13.15 -22.09 4.52
N LEU A 49 14.01 -21.08 4.65
CA LEU A 49 15.10 -21.10 5.63
C LEU A 49 14.60 -20.86 7.06
N THR A 50 15.13 -21.63 8.01
CA THR A 50 14.90 -21.36 9.44
C THR A 50 15.53 -20.03 9.87
N ALA A 51 15.07 -19.46 10.98
CA ALA A 51 15.74 -18.30 11.59
C ALA A 51 17.24 -18.50 11.87
N ALA A 52 17.68 -19.75 12.12
CA ALA A 52 19.11 -20.05 12.27
C ALA A 52 19.86 -20.03 10.93
N ASP A 53 19.21 -20.43 9.84
CA ASP A 53 19.77 -20.39 8.50
C ASP A 53 19.83 -18.97 7.94
N LEU A 54 18.78 -18.16 8.12
CA LEU A 54 18.83 -16.71 7.83
C LEU A 54 19.98 -16.02 8.58
N GLY A 55 20.15 -16.30 9.88
CA GLY A 55 21.27 -15.78 10.67
C GLY A 55 22.64 -16.23 10.15
N ARG A 56 22.79 -17.48 9.69
CA ARG A 56 24.03 -17.97 9.05
C ARG A 56 24.27 -17.32 7.68
N LEU A 57 23.22 -17.16 6.90
CA LEU A 57 23.26 -16.58 5.55
C LEU A 57 23.63 -15.09 5.59
N ALA A 58 23.13 -14.35 6.58
CA ALA A 58 23.47 -12.94 6.82
C ALA A 58 24.97 -12.70 7.05
N LEU A 59 25.72 -13.73 7.47
CA LEU A 59 27.18 -13.68 7.66
C LEU A 59 27.98 -14.03 6.39
N ALA A 60 27.33 -14.55 5.34
CA ALA A 60 28.00 -15.04 4.14
C ALA A 60 28.39 -13.91 3.16
N SER A 61 27.51 -12.92 2.95
CA SER A 61 27.81 -11.78 2.06
C SER A 61 26.97 -10.54 2.37
N LYS A 62 27.34 -9.38 1.80
CA LYS A 62 26.62 -8.11 1.99
C LYS A 62 25.23 -8.11 1.35
N ALA A 63 25.06 -8.74 0.19
CA ALA A 63 23.75 -8.87 -0.42
C ALA A 63 22.84 -9.78 0.43
N LEU A 64 23.36 -10.96 0.80
CA LEU A 64 22.65 -11.92 1.65
C LEU A 64 22.30 -11.36 3.04
N TYR A 65 23.15 -10.50 3.59
CA TYR A 65 22.84 -9.73 4.80
C TYR A 65 21.57 -8.90 4.64
N CYS A 66 21.34 -8.24 3.51
CA CYS A 66 20.14 -7.43 3.32
C CYS A 66 18.88 -8.30 3.17
N PHE A 67 18.94 -9.35 2.34
CA PHE A 67 17.83 -10.32 2.21
C PHE A 67 17.45 -10.93 3.57
N ALA A 68 18.42 -11.37 4.35
CA ALA A 68 18.19 -12.01 5.65
C ALA A 68 17.74 -11.04 6.77
N ASN A 69 17.75 -9.72 6.54
CA ASN A 69 17.25 -8.70 7.45
C ASN A 69 15.97 -8.00 6.92
N LEU A 70 15.28 -8.59 5.94
CA LEU A 70 13.97 -8.12 5.51
C LEU A 70 12.92 -8.45 6.58
N GLU A 71 12.31 -7.42 7.18
CA GLU A 71 11.38 -7.55 8.31
C GLU A 71 10.17 -8.45 7.99
N GLU A 72 9.66 -8.44 6.76
CA GLU A 72 8.51 -9.27 6.35
C GLU A 72 8.83 -10.78 6.42
N SER A 73 10.08 -11.19 6.17
CA SER A 73 10.51 -12.58 6.35
C SER A 73 10.51 -12.99 7.84
N TRP A 74 10.87 -12.07 8.74
CA TRP A 74 10.82 -12.30 10.19
C TRP A 74 9.40 -12.25 10.74
N LYS A 75 8.51 -11.44 10.15
CA LYS A 75 7.07 -11.43 10.42
C LYS A 75 6.45 -12.79 10.11
N GLY A 76 6.79 -13.38 8.95
CA GLY A 76 6.46 -14.75 8.60
C GLY A 76 6.87 -15.74 9.71
N LEU A 77 8.16 -15.74 10.09
CA LEU A 77 8.67 -16.62 11.16
C LEU A 77 7.94 -16.43 12.51
N VAL A 78 7.66 -15.20 12.94
CA VAL A 78 6.93 -14.94 14.19
C VAL A 78 5.52 -15.51 14.12
N LEU A 79 4.81 -15.28 13.02
CA LEU A 79 3.41 -15.68 12.90
C LEU A 79 3.27 -17.19 12.66
N GLU A 80 4.17 -17.81 11.89
CA GLU A 80 4.17 -19.26 11.64
C GLU A 80 4.66 -20.08 12.85
N GLU A 81 5.75 -19.69 13.52
CA GLU A 81 6.31 -20.46 14.64
C GLU A 81 5.70 -20.12 16.01
N LEU A 82 5.27 -18.87 16.23
CA LEU A 82 4.79 -18.38 17.53
C LEU A 82 3.29 -18.06 17.55
N GLY A 83 2.63 -18.00 16.38
CA GLY A 83 1.22 -17.64 16.26
C GLY A 83 0.95 -16.23 16.82
N GLY A 84 -0.09 -16.10 17.65
CA GLY A 84 -0.35 -14.89 18.43
C GLY A 84 0.48 -14.74 19.72
N CYS A 85 1.26 -15.76 20.10
CA CYS A 85 1.87 -15.89 21.43
C CYS A 85 3.28 -15.29 21.51
N PHE A 86 3.43 -14.03 21.10
CA PHE A 86 4.69 -13.27 21.19
C PHE A 86 4.53 -11.97 21.96
N ARG A 87 5.64 -11.36 22.37
CA ARG A 87 5.68 -9.99 22.93
C ARG A 87 6.35 -9.07 21.92
N TRP A 88 5.60 -8.10 21.40
CA TRP A 88 6.14 -7.13 20.43
C TRP A 88 7.36 -6.38 20.98
N ALA A 89 8.40 -6.28 20.15
CA ALA A 89 9.68 -5.65 20.49
C ALA A 89 10.12 -4.61 19.44
N GLY A 90 9.17 -3.89 18.82
CA GLY A 90 9.43 -2.78 17.90
C GLY A 90 9.86 -3.16 16.47
N CYS A 91 10.32 -4.39 16.28
CA CYS A 91 10.65 -4.99 14.97
C CYS A 91 10.45 -6.51 15.05
N TRP A 92 10.16 -7.14 13.92
CA TRP A 92 9.82 -8.56 13.81
C TRP A 92 11.00 -9.46 14.13
N GLN A 93 12.19 -9.13 13.62
CA GLN A 93 13.40 -9.88 13.93
C GLN A 93 13.68 -9.90 15.44
N ARG A 94 13.61 -8.74 16.11
CA ARG A 94 13.81 -8.64 17.57
C ARG A 94 12.72 -9.39 18.35
N THR A 95 11.47 -9.27 17.91
CA THR A 95 10.31 -9.97 18.48
C THR A 95 10.53 -11.49 18.45
N TYR A 96 10.98 -12.05 17.33
CA TYR A 96 11.33 -13.46 17.20
C TYR A 96 12.47 -13.85 18.15
N LEU A 97 13.57 -13.10 18.15
CA LEU A 97 14.78 -13.42 18.93
C LEU A 97 14.55 -13.41 20.44
N LEU A 98 13.78 -12.45 20.96
CA LEU A 98 13.40 -12.39 22.37
C LEU A 98 12.40 -13.49 22.72
N SER A 99 11.36 -13.70 21.90
CA SER A 99 10.31 -14.69 22.18
C SER A 99 10.82 -16.13 22.11
N THR A 100 11.87 -16.39 21.31
CA THR A 100 12.56 -17.70 21.24
C THR A 100 13.75 -17.83 22.20
N GLY A 101 14.02 -16.81 23.04
CA GLY A 101 15.14 -16.82 24.00
C GLY A 101 16.53 -16.83 23.36
N ARG A 102 16.65 -16.53 22.06
CA ARG A 102 17.94 -16.44 21.33
C ARG A 102 18.76 -15.24 21.75
N ILE A 103 18.11 -14.20 22.27
CA ILE A 103 18.74 -13.11 23.03
C ILE A 103 17.94 -12.88 24.32
N THR A 104 18.59 -12.41 25.38
CA THR A 104 17.91 -12.04 26.63
C THR A 104 17.50 -10.57 26.63
N GLN A 105 16.51 -10.21 27.46
CA GLN A 105 16.12 -8.81 27.65
C GLN A 105 17.31 -7.96 28.13
N GLN A 106 18.16 -8.49 29.02
CA GLN A 106 19.36 -7.78 29.49
C GLN A 106 20.39 -7.52 28.37
N GLN A 107 20.57 -8.48 27.45
CA GLN A 107 21.43 -8.29 26.27
C GLN A 107 20.87 -7.20 25.35
N GLU A 108 19.54 -7.15 25.19
CA GLU A 108 18.85 -6.14 24.39
C GLU A 108 18.95 -4.75 25.02
N GLU A 109 18.66 -4.61 26.32
CA GLU A 109 18.81 -3.37 27.08
C GLU A 109 20.26 -2.84 27.05
N THR A 110 21.25 -3.73 27.16
CA THR A 110 22.67 -3.36 27.08
C THR A 110 23.07 -2.90 25.67
N ALA A 111 22.63 -3.61 24.63
CA ALA A 111 22.89 -3.24 23.24
C ALA A 111 22.21 -1.90 22.89
N ARG A 112 21.00 -1.69 23.40
CA ARG A 112 20.22 -0.46 23.22
C ARG A 112 20.88 0.74 23.91
N ALA A 113 21.24 0.63 25.20
CA ALA A 113 21.90 1.71 25.93
C ALA A 113 23.22 2.13 25.26
N ARG A 114 23.96 1.15 24.71
CA ARG A 114 25.16 1.42 23.90
C ARG A 114 24.84 2.14 22.59
N ALA A 115 23.80 1.73 21.86
CA ALA A 115 23.40 2.40 20.62
C ALA A 115 22.94 3.84 20.86
N GLU A 116 22.19 4.09 21.93
CA GLU A 116 21.78 5.44 22.36
C GLU A 116 22.99 6.31 22.76
N GLN A 117 24.03 5.73 23.38
CA GLN A 117 25.28 6.43 23.64
C GLN A 117 26.04 6.76 22.35
N GLU A 118 26.21 5.79 21.44
CA GLU A 118 26.89 6.00 20.15
C GLU A 118 26.17 7.07 19.29
N GLU A 119 24.82 7.12 19.29
CA GLU A 119 24.07 8.18 18.60
C GLU A 119 24.25 9.56 19.26
N ALA A 120 24.30 9.62 20.59
CA ALA A 120 24.55 10.87 21.30
C ALA A 120 25.97 11.41 21.05
N GLU A 121 26.96 10.52 20.92
CA GLU A 121 28.34 10.88 20.53
C GLU A 121 28.41 11.35 19.07
N GLU A 122 27.71 10.69 18.14
CA GLU A 122 27.65 11.05 16.71
C GLU A 122 26.95 12.41 16.51
N ARG A 123 25.81 12.65 17.17
CA ARG A 123 25.12 13.95 17.13
C ARG A 123 25.95 15.08 17.74
N ALA A 124 26.68 14.82 18.82
CA ALA A 124 27.57 15.81 19.41
C ALA A 124 28.76 16.15 18.49
N ALA A 125 29.18 15.22 17.62
CA ALA A 125 30.17 15.50 16.57
C ALA A 125 29.58 16.32 15.42
N GLU A 126 28.37 15.99 14.93
CA GLU A 126 27.66 16.78 13.91
C GLU A 126 27.38 18.22 14.38
N ASP A 127 26.91 18.40 15.62
CA ASP A 127 26.67 19.73 16.22
C ASP A 127 27.98 20.54 16.34
N ALA A 128 29.12 19.89 16.61
CA ALA A 128 30.43 20.53 16.69
C ALA A 128 30.98 20.91 15.30
N GLU A 129 30.86 20.03 14.29
CA GLU A 129 31.23 20.32 12.90
C GLU A 129 30.38 21.49 12.36
N ALA A 130 29.08 21.52 12.67
CA ALA A 130 28.18 22.61 12.32
C ALA A 130 28.39 23.92 13.13
N GLU A 131 29.12 23.91 14.24
CA GLU A 131 29.63 25.14 14.88
C GLU A 131 30.94 25.59 14.20
N GLU A 132 31.85 24.67 13.86
CA GLU A 132 33.11 24.98 13.18
C GLU A 132 32.87 25.58 11.77
N GLU A 133 31.94 25.03 10.99
CA GLU A 133 31.51 25.61 9.71
C GLU A 133 30.95 27.03 9.87
N LYS A 134 30.16 27.31 10.92
CA LYS A 134 29.64 28.65 11.19
C LYS A 134 30.74 29.62 11.60
N GLU A 135 31.70 29.19 12.42
CA GLU A 135 32.84 30.03 12.82
C GLU A 135 33.72 30.35 11.60
N GLN A 136 33.94 29.37 10.71
CA GLN A 136 34.70 29.59 9.48
C GLN A 136 33.95 30.53 8.51
N ALA A 137 32.65 30.34 8.29
CA ALA A 137 31.83 31.26 7.48
C ALA A 137 31.83 32.69 8.05
N ALA A 138 31.79 32.85 9.38
CA ALA A 138 31.89 34.16 10.03
C ALA A 138 33.27 34.82 9.84
N LYS A 139 34.36 34.05 9.85
CA LYS A 139 35.72 34.54 9.54
C LYS A 139 35.84 34.96 8.08
N GLU A 140 35.33 34.15 7.15
CA GLU A 140 35.33 34.47 5.71
C GLU A 140 34.51 35.73 5.42
N GLN A 141 33.36 35.91 6.07
CA GLN A 141 32.57 37.15 5.97
C GLN A 141 33.34 38.36 6.54
N ALA A 142 33.97 38.23 7.70
CA ALA A 142 34.75 39.32 8.31
C ALA A 142 35.94 39.73 7.42
N GLU A 143 36.66 38.78 6.83
CA GLU A 143 37.72 39.07 5.84
C GLU A 143 37.18 39.75 4.58
N ALA A 144 35.98 39.37 4.12
CA ALA A 144 35.34 40.02 2.96
C ALA A 144 34.97 41.47 3.27
N GLU A 145 34.40 41.74 4.44
CA GLU A 145 34.09 43.10 4.92
C GLU A 145 35.35 43.96 5.12
N GLU A 146 36.44 43.38 5.62
CA GLU A 146 37.73 44.08 5.74
C GLU A 146 38.34 44.40 4.37
N LYS A 147 38.33 43.46 3.42
CA LYS A 147 38.79 43.69 2.03
C LYS A 147 37.94 44.75 1.32
N GLU A 148 36.62 44.75 1.51
CA GLU A 148 35.74 45.79 0.96
C GLU A 148 36.03 47.16 1.59
N ARG A 149 36.31 47.21 2.90
CA ARG A 149 36.70 48.46 3.58
C ARG A 149 38.06 48.96 3.12
N ALA A 150 39.05 48.09 2.96
CA ALA A 150 40.37 48.45 2.44
C ALA A 150 40.28 49.01 1.01
N ALA A 151 39.50 48.38 0.13
CA ALA A 151 39.25 48.86 -1.22
C ALA A 151 38.54 50.25 -1.24
N LYS A 152 37.62 50.50 -0.30
CA LYS A 152 37.00 51.82 -0.12
C LYS A 152 37.98 52.89 0.38
N GLU A 153 38.89 52.55 1.30
CA GLU A 153 39.94 53.46 1.76
C GLU A 153 41.01 53.72 0.69
N GLU A 154 41.33 52.73 -0.15
CA GLU A 154 42.24 52.90 -1.30
C GLU A 154 41.61 53.79 -2.38
N ALA A 155 40.36 53.52 -2.77
CA ALA A 155 39.61 54.38 -3.70
C ALA A 155 39.48 55.83 -3.19
N ALA A 156 39.28 56.03 -1.88
CA ALA A 156 39.24 57.37 -1.28
C ALA A 156 40.60 58.09 -1.35
N LYS A 157 41.72 57.36 -1.20
CA LYS A 157 43.08 57.91 -1.36
C LYS A 157 43.39 58.25 -2.81
N GLU A 158 42.98 57.41 -3.77
CA GLU A 158 43.09 57.74 -5.21
C GLU A 158 42.26 58.99 -5.57
N GLU A 159 41.07 59.14 -4.99
CA GLU A 159 40.23 60.34 -5.20
C GLU A 159 40.87 61.60 -4.58
N GLU A 160 41.50 61.48 -3.40
CA GLU A 160 42.24 62.56 -2.73
C GLU A 160 43.53 62.95 -3.50
N GLU A 161 44.32 61.98 -4.00
CA GLU A 161 45.47 62.27 -4.88
C GLU A 161 45.04 62.92 -6.21
N GLN A 162 43.91 62.52 -6.78
CA GLN A 162 43.33 63.17 -7.96
C GLN A 162 42.88 64.62 -7.66
N GLU A 163 42.38 64.89 -6.44
CA GLU A 163 42.03 66.26 -6.02
C GLU A 163 43.27 67.12 -5.71
N GLU A 164 44.31 66.56 -5.07
CA GLU A 164 45.60 67.20 -4.85
C GLU A 164 46.31 67.52 -6.19
N GLY A 165 46.29 66.60 -7.16
CA GLY A 165 46.77 66.86 -8.52
C GLY A 165 46.03 68.02 -9.20
N ARG A 166 44.71 68.12 -8.98
CA ARG A 166 43.88 69.28 -9.40
C ARG A 166 44.24 70.57 -8.66
N ARG A 167 44.60 70.52 -7.37
CA ARG A 167 45.01 71.68 -6.57
C ARG A 167 46.42 72.16 -6.92
N GLY A 168 47.35 71.26 -7.20
CA GLY A 168 48.70 71.58 -7.69
C GLY A 168 48.67 72.36 -9.00
N SER A 169 47.80 71.95 -9.94
CA SER A 169 47.61 72.65 -11.22
C SER A 169 46.98 74.05 -11.08
N LYS A 170 46.24 74.31 -9.98
CA LYS A 170 45.65 75.63 -9.65
C LYS A 170 46.57 76.57 -8.88
N ARG A 171 47.75 76.13 -8.41
CA ARG A 171 48.68 76.94 -7.62
C ARG A 171 49.76 77.66 -8.46
N ARG A 172 49.61 77.67 -9.78
CA ARG A 172 50.34 78.55 -10.73
C ARG A 172 49.34 79.45 -11.47
N LYS A 173 49.57 80.77 -11.40
CA LYS A 173 48.73 81.88 -11.91
C LYS A 173 47.44 82.07 -11.07
N THR A 174 47.21 83.21 -10.40
CA THR A 174 47.73 84.57 -10.66
C THR A 174 47.92 85.40 -9.38
N GLY A 175 48.85 86.35 -9.48
CA GLY A 175 49.04 87.41 -8.51
C GLY A 175 49.90 88.52 -9.09
N SER A 176 49.39 89.26 -10.08
CA SER A 176 49.82 90.64 -10.37
C SER A 176 48.85 91.37 -11.31
N SER A 177 48.77 92.66 -11.07
CA SER A 177 47.85 93.71 -11.48
C SER A 177 47.89 94.22 -12.93
N SER A 178 46.86 95.03 -13.22
CA SER A 178 46.93 96.36 -13.88
C SER A 178 46.47 96.53 -15.35
N THR A 179 45.49 97.44 -15.53
CA THR A 179 45.30 98.48 -16.58
C THR A 179 45.66 98.22 -18.06
N ALA A 180 44.90 98.70 -19.06
CA ALA A 180 43.64 99.48 -19.11
C ALA A 180 43.07 99.52 -20.56
N ALA A 181 41.78 99.92 -20.69
CA ALA A 181 41.07 100.50 -21.86
C ALA A 181 41.06 99.73 -23.22
N GLY A 182 39.95 99.69 -23.99
CA GLY A 182 38.58 100.19 -23.74
C GLY A 182 37.60 99.98 -24.92
N ASN A 183 36.32 100.31 -24.69
CA ASN A 183 35.17 100.46 -25.63
C ASN A 183 34.66 99.29 -26.49
N GLY A 184 33.33 99.04 -26.49
CA GLY A 184 32.62 98.33 -27.58
C GLY A 184 31.34 97.50 -27.28
N ALA A 185 30.24 98.14 -26.87
CA ALA A 185 28.79 97.77 -26.97
C ALA A 185 28.24 96.30 -27.11
N GLN A 186 27.21 95.99 -26.27
CA GLN A 186 26.02 95.09 -26.44
C GLN A 186 26.20 93.56 -26.73
N GLY A 187 25.41 92.60 -26.19
CA GLY A 187 24.37 92.59 -25.12
C GLY A 187 23.59 91.23 -24.98
N SER A 188 22.98 90.94 -23.80
CA SER A 188 21.92 89.91 -23.48
C SER A 188 22.16 88.38 -23.68
N ALA A 189 21.59 87.41 -22.92
CA ALA A 189 20.81 87.39 -21.65
C ALA A 189 20.61 85.96 -21.02
N LYS A 190 20.37 85.89 -19.68
CA LYS A 190 19.62 84.89 -18.82
C LYS A 190 19.88 83.35 -18.88
N GLY A 191 19.75 82.53 -17.81
CA GLY A 191 19.66 82.79 -16.34
C GLY A 191 19.05 81.67 -15.42
N LYS A 192 19.63 81.51 -14.20
CA LYS A 192 19.07 81.07 -12.85
C LYS A 192 18.44 79.65 -12.62
N LYS A 193 18.93 78.85 -11.63
CA LYS A 193 18.55 78.66 -10.17
C LYS A 193 17.21 77.92 -9.93
N GLY A 194 16.94 77.09 -8.90
CA GLY A 194 17.65 76.69 -7.66
C GLY A 194 17.10 77.36 -6.37
N ALA A 195 16.94 76.73 -5.19
CA ALA A 195 17.20 75.35 -4.70
C ALA A 195 16.70 75.17 -3.22
N GLY A 196 16.57 73.95 -2.65
CA GLY A 196 16.58 73.73 -1.17
C GLY A 196 15.55 72.76 -0.50
N PRO A 197 15.75 72.34 0.78
CA PRO A 197 15.57 70.94 1.23
C PRO A 197 14.86 70.71 2.61
N ALA A 198 14.63 69.43 3.02
CA ALA A 198 14.58 68.93 4.42
C ALA A 198 14.33 67.39 4.51
N ALA A 199 14.60 66.76 5.68
CA ALA A 199 14.33 65.33 5.98
C ALA A 199 14.02 65.09 7.49
N VAL A 200 13.09 64.19 7.85
CA VAL A 200 12.82 63.67 9.23
C VAL A 200 12.21 62.24 9.22
N LYS A 201 12.44 61.49 10.31
CA LYS A 201 11.99 60.14 10.74
C LYS A 201 10.46 59.89 10.81
N ALA A 202 10.03 58.61 10.87
CA ALA A 202 9.48 57.91 12.08
C ALA A 202 8.35 56.85 11.86
N GLU A 203 8.48 55.73 12.58
CA GLU A 203 7.47 54.84 13.22
C GLU A 203 6.42 53.97 12.45
N GLN A 204 6.12 52.80 13.06
CA GLN A 204 5.01 51.87 12.82
C GLN A 204 3.78 52.25 13.72
N PRO A 205 2.70 51.46 13.99
CA PRO A 205 2.26 50.14 13.46
C PRO A 205 0.74 49.94 13.17
N GLY A 206 0.42 48.92 12.36
CA GLY A 206 -0.88 48.19 12.35
C GLY A 206 -2.15 48.95 11.90
N PRO A 207 -3.36 48.37 12.07
CA PRO A 207 -3.72 47.05 11.54
C PRO A 207 -5.14 46.98 10.87
N ASN A 208 -5.42 45.85 10.22
CA ASN A 208 -6.73 45.18 10.08
C ASN A 208 -7.94 45.80 9.31
N SER A 209 -8.32 45.06 8.26
CA SER A 209 -9.67 44.47 8.06
C SER A 209 -10.77 45.16 7.20
N LYS A 210 -11.51 44.29 6.47
CA LYS A 210 -12.94 44.37 6.08
C LYS A 210 -13.37 45.52 5.12
N ALA A 211 -14.20 45.34 4.09
CA ALA A 211 -15.12 44.27 3.69
C ALA A 211 -15.80 44.64 2.33
N ALA A 212 -16.72 43.77 1.89
CA ALA A 212 -17.85 44.02 0.98
C ALA A 212 -17.53 44.33 -0.51
N GLY A 213 -18.01 43.45 -1.39
CA GLY A 213 -18.03 43.66 -2.83
C GLY A 213 -19.32 44.31 -3.34
N ALA A 214 -19.35 44.62 -4.64
CA ALA A 214 -20.57 44.99 -5.37
C ALA A 214 -20.55 44.41 -6.79
N LYS A 215 -21.75 44.13 -7.32
CA LYS A 215 -21.98 43.56 -8.67
C LYS A 215 -21.78 44.61 -9.78
N GLY A 216 -21.32 44.16 -10.95
CA GLY A 216 -21.45 44.88 -12.23
C GLY A 216 -21.87 43.93 -13.35
N LYS A 217 -22.88 44.30 -14.15
CA LYS A 217 -23.46 43.51 -15.27
C LYS A 217 -23.08 44.11 -16.64
N GLY A 218 -23.17 43.29 -17.69
CA GLY A 218 -23.26 43.69 -19.12
C GLY A 218 -22.16 43.05 -19.97
N GLU A 219 -22.35 41.97 -20.73
CA GLU A 219 -23.24 41.68 -21.90
C GLU A 219 -22.84 42.34 -23.23
N GLY A 220 -22.80 41.55 -24.33
CA GLY A 220 -22.62 42.00 -25.73
C GLY A 220 -21.46 41.32 -26.51
N LYS A 221 -21.44 40.03 -26.84
CA LYS A 221 -22.26 39.21 -27.80
C LYS A 221 -21.89 39.34 -29.30
N ALA A 222 -21.65 38.17 -29.93
CA ALA A 222 -21.84 37.78 -31.36
C ALA A 222 -20.78 38.19 -32.43
N ALA A 223 -20.55 37.46 -33.55
CA ALA A 223 -20.79 36.03 -33.91
C ALA A 223 -20.24 35.66 -35.33
N LYS A 224 -20.04 34.33 -35.61
CA LYS A 224 -19.98 33.62 -36.93
C LYS A 224 -18.82 33.96 -37.93
N GLY A 225 -18.20 33.04 -38.69
CA GLY A 225 -18.41 31.59 -38.93
C GLY A 225 -17.88 31.11 -40.31
N LYS A 226 -17.72 29.78 -40.50
CA LYS A 226 -17.42 28.99 -41.76
C LYS A 226 -16.06 29.30 -42.47
N GLY A 227 -15.17 28.37 -42.84
CA GLY A 227 -15.20 26.90 -43.04
C GLY A 227 -14.90 26.50 -44.51
N ARG A 228 -13.88 25.65 -44.78
CA ARG A 228 -13.76 24.62 -45.87
C ARG A 228 -12.31 24.20 -46.26
N LYS A 229 -12.07 22.88 -46.21
CA LYS A 229 -11.47 21.94 -47.21
C LYS A 229 -10.03 22.12 -47.77
N ALA A 230 -9.19 21.11 -47.48
CA ALA A 230 -8.27 20.29 -48.29
C ALA A 230 -7.48 20.85 -49.51
N ASP A 231 -6.20 20.46 -49.68
CA ASP A 231 -5.79 19.29 -50.51
C ASP A 231 -4.28 18.94 -50.37
N ASP A 232 -4.00 17.62 -50.46
CA ASP A 232 -2.85 16.78 -50.90
C ASP A 232 -1.31 17.09 -50.82
N ASP A 233 -0.55 16.02 -51.13
CA ASP A 233 0.91 15.82 -51.37
C ASP A 233 1.89 15.85 -50.16
N GLY A 234 2.84 14.92 -50.00
CA GLY A 234 3.14 13.69 -50.75
C GLY A 234 4.54 13.09 -50.44
N ALA A 235 4.83 11.91 -51.02
CA ALA A 235 6.11 11.18 -51.10
C ALA A 235 6.57 10.28 -49.92
N ALA A 236 7.24 9.17 -50.31
CA ALA A 236 7.59 8.02 -49.48
C ALA A 236 9.07 7.61 -49.68
N ALA A 237 9.58 6.72 -48.82
CA ALA A 237 10.73 5.87 -49.14
C ALA A 237 10.67 4.54 -48.35
N SER A 238 10.58 3.44 -49.08
CA SER A 238 10.73 2.06 -48.59
C SER A 238 12.10 1.52 -49.01
N GLN A 239 12.71 0.62 -48.23
CA GLN A 239 13.64 -0.36 -48.79
C GLN A 239 13.66 -1.65 -47.95
N HIS A 240 13.22 -2.74 -48.59
CA HIS A 240 13.65 -4.11 -48.27
C HIS A 240 15.09 -4.29 -48.73
N GLU A 241 15.85 -5.15 -48.06
CA GLU A 241 16.58 -6.24 -48.74
C GLU A 241 16.52 -7.51 -47.87
N ASP A 242 16.21 -8.64 -48.52
CA ASP A 242 16.33 -9.99 -47.98
C ASP A 242 17.75 -10.53 -48.29
N GLU A 243 18.33 -11.36 -47.41
CA GLU A 243 18.99 -12.57 -47.89
C GLU A 243 19.11 -13.65 -46.80
N ALA A 244 18.95 -14.91 -47.20
CA ALA A 244 18.98 -16.07 -46.32
C ALA A 244 19.79 -17.22 -46.93
N ALA A 245 20.66 -17.86 -46.17
CA ALA A 245 21.28 -19.14 -46.56
C ALA A 245 21.76 -20.00 -45.36
N ALA A 246 21.15 -21.19 -45.25
CA ALA A 246 21.69 -22.51 -44.86
C ALA A 246 22.70 -22.68 -43.69
N GLY A 247 22.43 -23.69 -42.83
CA GLY A 247 23.36 -24.26 -41.83
C GLY A 247 24.39 -25.27 -42.44
N PRO A 248 24.92 -26.26 -41.69
CA PRO A 248 24.22 -27.07 -40.68
C PRO A 248 24.98 -27.29 -39.34
N GLY A 249 24.36 -28.02 -38.40
CA GLY A 249 25.00 -28.51 -37.16
C GLY A 249 25.93 -29.73 -37.37
N PRO A 250 26.48 -30.30 -36.28
CA PRO A 250 25.80 -31.47 -35.71
C PRO A 250 25.81 -31.58 -34.17
N SER A 251 25.14 -32.61 -33.67
CA SER A 251 25.01 -33.01 -32.26
C SER A 251 26.15 -33.92 -31.78
N SER A 252 26.32 -34.08 -30.46
CA SER A 252 26.09 -35.37 -29.76
C SER A 252 26.62 -35.45 -28.30
N THR A 253 25.81 -36.12 -27.45
CA THR A 253 26.16 -37.00 -26.32
C THR A 253 27.21 -36.60 -25.25
N ALA A 254 26.69 -36.31 -24.06
CA ALA A 254 26.93 -37.04 -22.79
C ALA A 254 28.24 -37.84 -22.59
N ALA A 255 28.96 -37.51 -21.52
CA ALA A 255 29.79 -38.44 -20.76
C ALA A 255 29.75 -38.09 -19.26
N ALA A 256 29.35 -39.04 -18.42
CA ALA A 256 29.48 -38.93 -16.96
C ALA A 256 30.86 -39.40 -16.53
N ALA A 257 31.52 -38.67 -15.64
CA ALA A 257 32.76 -39.10 -14.99
C ALA A 257 32.80 -38.63 -13.53
N ALA A 258 32.58 -39.54 -12.60
CA ALA A 258 32.89 -39.32 -11.20
C ALA A 258 34.41 -39.45 -10.99
N ALA A 259 35.02 -38.49 -10.30
CA ALA A 259 36.42 -38.56 -9.88
C ALA A 259 36.58 -38.03 -8.45
N THR A 260 36.66 -39.00 -7.55
CA THR A 260 37.14 -39.02 -6.17
C THR A 260 38.05 -37.87 -5.71
N ALA A 261 37.86 -37.46 -4.46
CA ALA A 261 38.70 -36.49 -3.76
C ALA A 261 40.21 -36.84 -3.79
N ASN A 262 41.04 -35.80 -3.78
CA ASN A 262 42.42 -35.91 -3.30
C ASN A 262 42.73 -34.72 -2.39
N SER A 263 43.03 -35.02 -1.12
CA SER A 263 43.38 -34.05 -0.10
C SER A 263 44.89 -33.87 -0.04
N ASN A 264 45.39 -32.65 -0.29
CA ASN A 264 46.64 -32.14 0.27
C ASN A 264 46.67 -30.63 0.09
N GLY A 265 46.54 -29.88 1.19
CA GLY A 265 46.56 -28.42 1.17
C GLY A 265 47.90 -27.84 1.64
N VAL A 266 48.21 -26.63 1.21
CA VAL A 266 49.09 -25.69 1.94
C VAL A 266 48.45 -24.30 1.91
N ALA A 267 48.57 -23.59 3.02
CA ALA A 267 47.84 -22.35 3.31
C ALA A 267 48.19 -21.16 2.40
N ALA A 268 47.16 -20.36 2.08
CA ALA A 268 47.28 -18.96 1.65
C ALA A 268 46.28 -18.09 2.42
N THR A 269 46.67 -17.73 3.64
CA THR A 269 46.27 -16.53 4.41
C THR A 269 44.79 -16.11 4.37
N ALA A 270 43.98 -16.75 5.22
CA ALA A 270 42.66 -16.28 5.57
C ALA A 270 42.70 -14.96 6.39
N ARG A 271 42.73 -13.80 5.71
CA ARG A 271 42.34 -12.51 6.33
C ARG A 271 40.81 -12.44 6.48
N ARG A 272 40.27 -13.26 7.40
CA ARG A 272 38.83 -13.25 7.76
C ARG A 272 38.45 -11.87 8.30
N LEU A 273 37.33 -11.31 7.83
CA LEU A 273 36.78 -10.06 8.36
C LEU A 273 36.40 -10.24 9.86
N PRO A 274 37.01 -9.50 10.80
CA PRO A 274 36.57 -9.52 12.21
C PRO A 274 35.27 -8.74 12.43
N LEU A 275 34.92 -7.84 11.51
CA LEU A 275 33.81 -6.89 11.63
C LEU A 275 32.43 -7.54 11.49
N LEU A 276 32.25 -8.52 10.59
CA LEU A 276 30.95 -9.18 10.39
C LEU A 276 30.49 -9.99 11.62
N ARG A 277 31.43 -10.45 12.45
CA ARG A 277 31.13 -11.22 13.67
C ARG A 277 30.62 -10.36 14.85
N ARG A 278 30.55 -9.03 14.68
CA ARG A 278 30.10 -8.07 15.71
C ARG A 278 28.70 -7.50 15.48
N LEU A 279 28.06 -7.77 14.33
CA LEU A 279 26.87 -7.03 13.87
C LEU A 279 25.64 -7.90 13.53
N VAL A 280 25.71 -9.23 13.71
CA VAL A 280 24.55 -10.13 13.60
C VAL A 280 24.57 -11.12 14.76
N LEU A 281 23.68 -10.88 15.73
CA LEU A 281 23.45 -11.67 16.95
C LEU A 281 24.67 -11.81 17.89
N PRO A 282 24.47 -11.76 19.22
CA PRO A 282 25.46 -12.27 20.15
C PRO A 282 25.49 -13.81 20.03
N GLY A 283 26.29 -14.32 19.10
CA GLY A 283 26.55 -15.76 19.01
C GLY A 283 27.13 -16.28 20.34
N PRO A 284 26.82 -17.54 20.73
CA PRO A 284 27.21 -18.04 22.04
C PRO A 284 28.72 -18.03 22.18
N LEU A 285 29.20 -17.36 23.23
CA LEU A 285 30.56 -17.56 23.71
C LEU A 285 30.64 -19.01 24.19
N LEU A 286 31.34 -19.84 23.43
CA LEU A 286 31.91 -21.09 23.92
C LEU A 286 32.98 -20.73 24.96
N THR A 287 32.54 -20.42 26.18
CA THR A 287 33.41 -20.42 27.35
C THR A 287 33.71 -21.87 27.68
N THR A 288 34.96 -22.27 27.46
CA THR A 288 35.54 -23.44 28.12
C THR A 288 35.33 -23.34 29.61
N GLU A 289 35.01 -24.47 30.24
CA GLU A 289 34.83 -24.58 31.69
C GLU A 289 36.07 -24.10 32.44
N GLU A 290 35.90 -23.16 33.37
CA GLU A 290 36.79 -22.98 34.52
C GLU A 290 35.96 -22.42 35.69
N GLU A 291 36.49 -22.54 36.91
CA GLU A 291 35.69 -22.83 38.10
C GLU A 291 34.85 -21.68 38.68
N ALA A 292 33.85 -22.07 39.47
CA ALA A 292 33.03 -21.17 40.27
C ALA A 292 33.71 -20.79 41.58
N ASP A 293 33.42 -19.60 42.12
CA ASP A 293 33.21 -19.44 43.57
C ASP A 293 32.38 -18.17 43.93
N ASP A 294 31.65 -18.31 45.04
CA ASP A 294 30.80 -17.39 45.82
C ASP A 294 30.72 -15.87 45.52
N ALA A 295 29.48 -15.32 45.45
CA ALA A 295 28.92 -14.43 46.50
C ALA A 295 27.39 -14.17 46.35
N ALA A 296 26.72 -13.84 47.46
CA ALA A 296 25.25 -13.75 47.61
C ALA A 296 24.66 -12.31 47.39
N PRO A 297 23.31 -12.12 47.33
CA PRO A 297 22.68 -10.95 46.69
C PRO A 297 22.37 -9.75 47.60
N GLY A 298 22.25 -8.55 46.99
CA GLY A 298 21.97 -7.28 47.68
C GLY A 298 20.80 -6.47 47.09
N THR A 299 19.65 -6.56 47.76
CA THR A 299 18.59 -5.52 47.93
C THR A 299 18.10 -4.67 46.74
N ALA A 300 16.82 -4.84 46.41
CA ALA A 300 16.06 -3.88 45.62
C ALA A 300 15.63 -2.64 46.44
N THR A 301 15.55 -1.47 45.79
CA THR A 301 14.79 -0.30 46.27
C THR A 301 14.04 0.37 45.12
N ALA A 302 12.88 0.94 45.41
CA ALA A 302 11.89 1.30 44.40
C ALA A 302 11.79 2.82 44.12
N GLY A 303 11.47 3.14 42.85
CA GLY A 303 10.42 4.11 42.55
C GLY A 303 10.82 5.49 42.02
N LYS A 304 10.35 5.79 40.80
CA LYS A 304 9.60 7.04 40.55
C LYS A 304 8.74 6.96 39.30
N LYS A 305 7.45 7.31 39.45
CA LYS A 305 6.58 7.69 38.31
C LYS A 305 7.03 9.04 37.78
N VAL A 306 7.07 9.21 36.45
CA VAL A 306 7.04 10.51 35.79
C VAL A 306 5.91 10.48 34.75
N ALA A 307 5.13 11.56 34.69
CA ALA A 307 3.97 11.66 33.83
C ALA A 307 4.38 12.06 32.39
N ALA A 308 3.68 11.53 31.39
CA ALA A 308 3.85 11.93 30.00
C ALA A 308 3.23 13.32 29.77
N SER A 309 4.01 14.27 29.26
CA SER A 309 3.52 15.53 28.70
C SER A 309 3.61 15.50 27.18
N SER A 310 2.48 15.68 26.51
CA SER A 310 2.38 15.69 25.05
C SER A 310 2.95 16.98 24.44
N SER A 311 4.01 16.88 23.66
CA SER A 311 4.41 17.89 22.68
C SER A 311 4.98 17.20 21.44
N GLY A 312 4.40 17.48 20.28
CA GLY A 312 4.77 16.79 19.04
C GLY A 312 6.19 17.13 18.57
N SER A 313 7.03 16.11 18.55
CA SER A 313 8.17 15.99 17.63
C SER A 313 8.28 14.53 17.22
N SER A 314 8.75 14.27 16.00
CA SER A 314 8.78 12.92 15.42
C SER A 314 9.64 11.99 16.28
N SER A 315 9.01 10.97 16.84
CA SER A 315 9.70 9.82 17.43
C SER A 315 9.05 8.56 16.89
N ARG A 316 9.28 8.32 15.59
CA ARG A 316 9.24 6.97 15.04
C ARG A 316 10.12 6.13 15.95
N ALA A 317 9.55 5.16 16.67
CA ALA A 317 10.28 4.27 17.55
C ALA A 317 11.11 3.30 16.69
N LEU A 318 12.20 3.84 16.11
CA LEU A 318 13.12 3.07 15.31
C LEU A 318 13.68 1.96 16.19
N CYS A 319 13.52 0.73 15.70
CA CYS A 319 14.31 -0.42 16.10
C CYS A 319 15.78 0.03 16.13
N LEU A 320 16.35 0.30 17.32
CA LEU A 320 17.73 0.78 17.57
C LEU A 320 18.84 -0.23 17.18
N GLN A 321 18.57 -1.01 16.15
CA GLN A 321 19.44 -2.02 15.59
C GLN A 321 20.25 -1.37 14.47
N ARG A 322 21.50 -1.00 14.77
CA ARG A 322 22.41 -0.38 13.81
C ARG A 322 22.79 -1.39 12.71
N TYR A 323 22.00 -1.44 11.65
CA TYR A 323 22.27 -2.30 10.50
C TYR A 323 23.61 -1.94 9.83
N LEU A 324 24.26 -2.94 9.23
CA LEU A 324 25.42 -2.72 8.37
C LEU A 324 24.96 -1.96 7.13
N GLN A 325 25.33 -0.68 7.04
CA GLN A 325 25.12 0.12 5.84
C GLN A 325 25.89 -0.49 4.66
N VAL A 326 25.17 -0.82 3.61
CA VAL A 326 25.75 -1.18 2.31
C VAL A 326 25.75 0.03 1.37
N ARG A 327 26.60 -0.03 0.33
CA ARG A 327 26.66 0.96 -0.74
C ARG A 327 26.69 0.21 -2.07
N GLY A 328 26.00 0.70 -3.09
CA GLY A 328 25.93 0.03 -4.39
C GLY A 328 25.07 -1.24 -4.40
N PHE A 329 24.02 -1.33 -3.58
CA PHE A 329 22.98 -2.35 -3.73
C PHE A 329 21.72 -1.71 -4.32
N TYR A 330 21.37 -2.15 -5.51
CA TYR A 330 20.18 -1.78 -6.24
C TYR A 330 19.20 -2.96 -6.24
N SER A 331 17.97 -2.72 -5.78
CA SER A 331 16.89 -3.71 -5.73
C SER A 331 15.57 -2.99 -5.44
N ASP A 332 14.66 -2.96 -6.42
CA ASP A 332 13.33 -2.39 -6.22
C ASP A 332 12.52 -3.27 -5.25
N LEU A 333 12.65 -4.60 -5.35
CA LEU A 333 11.93 -5.55 -4.51
C LEU A 333 12.29 -5.44 -3.00
N LEU A 334 13.53 -5.09 -2.66
CA LEU A 334 13.93 -4.84 -1.27
C LEU A 334 13.71 -3.39 -0.82
N TYR A 335 13.76 -2.42 -1.75
CA TYR A 335 13.56 -1.00 -1.43
C TYR A 335 12.09 -0.61 -1.31
N GLN A 336 11.23 -1.13 -2.18
CA GLN A 336 9.84 -0.73 -2.33
C GLN A 336 8.99 -0.98 -1.07
N PRO A 337 9.07 -2.12 -0.36
CA PRO A 337 8.31 -2.32 0.87
C PRO A 337 8.64 -1.27 1.94
N TRP A 338 9.92 -0.93 2.08
CA TRP A 338 10.36 0.13 2.98
C TRP A 338 9.88 1.51 2.51
N PHE A 339 9.94 1.81 1.21
CA PHE A 339 9.44 3.07 0.66
C PHE A 339 7.94 3.23 0.94
N CYS A 340 7.14 2.21 0.67
CA CYS A 340 5.70 2.18 0.93
C CYS A 340 5.37 2.27 2.43
N ALA A 341 6.13 1.61 3.30
CA ALA A 341 6.01 1.75 4.76
C ALA A 341 6.27 3.19 5.27
N ASN A 342 7.09 3.94 4.52
CA ASN A 342 7.45 5.32 4.83
C ASN A 342 6.72 6.35 3.96
N PHE A 343 5.81 5.92 3.09
CA PHE A 343 5.07 6.78 2.19
C PHE A 343 4.07 7.66 2.97
N GLU A 344 4.17 8.97 2.79
CA GLU A 344 3.22 9.94 3.31
C GLU A 344 2.34 10.43 2.16
N MET A 345 1.03 10.19 2.28
CA MET A 345 0.07 10.53 1.24
C MET A 345 0.08 12.05 0.95
N PRO A 346 0.29 12.48 -0.31
CA PRO A 346 0.22 13.88 -0.69
C PRO A 346 -1.10 14.54 -0.23
N PRO A 347 -1.08 15.76 0.33
CA PRO A 347 -2.29 16.43 0.82
C PRO A 347 -3.40 16.54 -0.23
N ASP A 348 -3.03 16.71 -1.50
CA ASP A 348 -3.98 16.80 -2.62
C ASP A 348 -4.71 15.48 -2.89
N TRP A 349 -4.13 14.32 -2.56
CA TRP A 349 -4.78 13.00 -2.69
C TRP A 349 -5.82 12.75 -1.59
N LEU A 350 -5.79 13.56 -0.53
CA LEU A 350 -6.78 13.55 0.57
C LEU A 350 -7.95 14.52 0.33
N GLN A 351 -7.85 15.44 -0.64
CA GLN A 351 -8.91 16.41 -0.95
C GLN A 351 -10.13 15.84 -1.69
N PRO A 352 -10.01 14.85 -2.61
CA PRO A 352 -11.16 14.26 -3.30
C PRO A 352 -12.22 13.76 -2.33
N ASN A 353 -13.39 14.39 -2.42
CA ASN A 353 -14.53 14.16 -1.56
C ASN A 353 -15.83 14.34 -2.36
N ASN A 354 -16.16 13.34 -3.19
CA ASN A 354 -17.25 13.40 -4.17
C ASN A 354 -18.46 12.50 -3.81
N ILE A 355 -18.43 11.84 -2.65
CA ILE A 355 -19.58 11.09 -2.12
C ILE A 355 -20.64 12.02 -1.52
N ASP A 356 -21.90 11.62 -1.68
CA ASP A 356 -23.07 12.26 -1.08
C ASP A 356 -23.11 12.04 0.44
N ARG A 357 -23.49 13.07 1.20
CA ARG A 357 -23.59 13.05 2.67
C ARG A 357 -24.96 13.52 3.10
N ARG A 358 -25.65 12.69 3.90
CA ARG A 358 -27.04 12.92 4.32
C ARG A 358 -27.18 12.79 5.83
N ALA A 359 -28.08 13.60 6.38
CA ALA A 359 -28.66 13.45 7.71
C ALA A 359 -30.19 13.36 7.57
N GLY A 360 -30.87 12.77 8.55
CA GLY A 360 -32.33 12.65 8.59
C GLY A 360 -32.92 11.81 7.46
N LEU A 361 -32.14 10.90 6.88
CA LEU A 361 -32.57 10.08 5.74
C LEU A 361 -33.44 8.92 6.22
N THR A 362 -34.74 8.92 5.90
CA THR A 362 -35.62 7.81 6.29
C THR A 362 -35.28 6.51 5.55
N PRO A 363 -35.66 5.32 6.06
CA PRO A 363 -35.44 4.06 5.36
C PRO A 363 -36.02 4.03 3.93
N GLU A 364 -37.18 4.66 3.71
CA GLU A 364 -37.83 4.76 2.39
C GLU A 364 -37.04 5.66 1.43
N GLN A 365 -36.57 6.81 1.91
CA GLN A 365 -35.72 7.72 1.13
C GLN A 365 -34.39 7.07 0.80
N PHE A 366 -33.75 6.43 1.78
CA PHE A 366 -32.54 5.63 1.57
C PHE A 366 -32.75 4.58 0.47
N ARG A 367 -33.84 3.82 0.56
CA ARG A 367 -34.16 2.76 -0.39
C ARG A 367 -34.37 3.29 -1.82
N VAL A 368 -35.08 4.41 -1.98
CA VAL A 368 -35.39 5.00 -3.29
C VAL A 368 -34.22 5.78 -3.89
N GLU A 369 -33.46 6.51 -3.08
CA GLU A 369 -32.41 7.45 -3.55
C GLU A 369 -31.01 6.81 -3.63
N TYR A 370 -30.77 5.67 -2.96
CA TYR A 370 -29.45 5.05 -2.84
C TYR A 370 -29.46 3.54 -3.03
N GLU A 371 -30.31 2.78 -2.34
CA GLU A 371 -30.29 1.31 -2.42
C GLU A 371 -30.74 0.80 -3.81
N ILE A 372 -31.92 1.21 -4.28
CA ILE A 372 -32.44 0.80 -5.60
C ILE A 372 -31.56 1.33 -6.75
N PRO A 373 -31.04 2.57 -6.73
CA PRO A 373 -30.03 3.03 -7.69
C PRO A 373 -28.64 2.40 -7.55
N ASN A 374 -28.41 1.56 -6.53
CA ASN A 374 -27.12 0.96 -6.17
C ASN A 374 -25.98 1.99 -6.04
N ARG A 375 -26.23 3.09 -5.31
CA ARG A 375 -25.34 4.26 -5.16
C ARG A 375 -24.85 4.42 -3.70
N PRO A 376 -23.52 4.57 -3.45
CA PRO A 376 -22.99 4.74 -2.10
C PRO A 376 -23.37 6.11 -1.52
N VAL A 377 -23.45 6.18 -0.19
CA VAL A 377 -23.78 7.40 0.58
C VAL A 377 -23.18 7.32 1.98
N ILE A 378 -22.85 8.46 2.56
CA ILE A 378 -22.55 8.59 3.98
C ILE A 378 -23.77 9.12 4.73
N LEU A 379 -24.17 8.43 5.79
CA LEU A 379 -25.08 8.91 6.81
C LEU A 379 -24.27 9.57 7.93
N THR A 380 -24.56 10.83 8.23
CA THR A 380 -23.77 11.65 9.18
C THR A 380 -24.36 11.71 10.59
N ASP A 381 -25.57 11.18 10.79
CA ASP A 381 -26.29 11.17 12.07
C ASP A 381 -26.67 9.76 12.57
N ALA A 382 -26.49 8.72 11.76
CA ALA A 382 -26.87 7.33 12.07
C ALA A 382 -26.19 6.75 13.33
N MET A 383 -25.05 7.30 13.74
CA MET A 383 -24.29 6.85 14.92
C MET A 383 -24.57 7.68 16.19
N SER A 384 -25.42 8.73 16.11
CA SER A 384 -25.57 9.74 17.19
C SER A 384 -26.02 9.18 18.54
N GLY A 385 -26.75 8.05 18.54
CA GLY A 385 -27.25 7.39 19.74
C GLY A 385 -26.35 6.25 20.27
N TRP A 386 -25.20 5.99 19.65
CA TRP A 386 -24.34 4.85 20.02
C TRP A 386 -23.46 5.18 21.23
N ALA A 387 -23.51 4.34 22.25
CA ALA A 387 -22.60 4.45 23.39
C ALA A 387 -21.13 4.24 22.97
N ALA A 388 -20.89 3.49 21.88
CA ALA A 388 -19.57 3.31 21.27
C ALA A 388 -18.85 4.64 21.00
N MET A 389 -19.57 5.69 20.55
CA MET A 389 -18.99 7.00 20.22
C MET A 389 -18.35 7.74 21.40
N SER A 390 -18.70 7.37 22.64
CA SER A 390 -18.09 7.95 23.85
C SER A 390 -17.31 6.94 24.70
N LYS A 391 -17.64 5.64 24.60
CA LYS A 391 -16.99 4.57 25.38
C LYS A 391 -15.76 3.99 24.70
N TRP A 392 -15.77 3.84 23.39
CA TRP A 392 -14.75 3.05 22.70
C TRP A 392 -13.47 3.85 22.51
N SER A 393 -12.40 3.37 23.15
CA SER A 393 -11.04 3.88 23.11
C SER A 393 -10.07 2.71 23.27
N ASN A 394 -8.79 2.89 22.97
CA ASN A 394 -7.78 1.84 23.17
C ASN A 394 -7.77 1.31 24.61
N ASP A 395 -7.91 2.18 25.61
CA ASP A 395 -8.00 1.78 27.03
C ASP A 395 -9.28 0.98 27.35
N TYR A 396 -10.42 1.35 26.76
CA TYR A 396 -11.67 0.61 26.95
C TYR A 396 -11.60 -0.77 26.29
N LEU A 397 -11.13 -0.84 25.04
CA LEU A 397 -10.98 -2.11 24.31
C LEU A 397 -9.99 -3.04 25.02
N THR A 398 -8.81 -2.52 25.42
CA THR A 398 -7.80 -3.27 26.22
C THR A 398 -8.41 -3.89 27.47
N ARG A 399 -9.23 -3.15 28.21
CA ARG A 399 -9.90 -3.65 29.42
C ARG A 399 -11.02 -4.66 29.14
N VAL A 400 -11.75 -4.51 28.03
CA VAL A 400 -12.93 -5.31 27.71
C VAL A 400 -12.55 -6.67 27.07
N PHE A 401 -11.52 -6.66 26.22
CA PHE A 401 -10.91 -7.89 25.71
C PHE A 401 -9.99 -8.53 26.75
N GLY A 402 -9.12 -7.75 27.41
CA GLY A 402 -8.04 -8.28 28.25
C GLY A 402 -7.05 -9.06 27.40
N ASP A 403 -6.61 -10.21 27.89
CA ASP A 403 -5.74 -11.15 27.16
C ASP A 403 -6.53 -12.21 26.37
N LYS A 404 -7.83 -12.00 26.10
CA LYS A 404 -8.60 -12.89 25.22
C LYS A 404 -8.11 -12.77 23.78
N ASP A 405 -8.20 -13.88 23.04
CA ASP A 405 -7.95 -13.89 21.61
C ASP A 405 -8.99 -13.08 20.84
N VAL A 406 -8.50 -12.31 19.89
CA VAL A 406 -9.23 -11.62 18.82
C VAL A 406 -8.68 -12.08 17.47
N ILE A 407 -9.47 -11.99 16.40
CA ILE A 407 -9.01 -12.39 15.07
C ILE A 407 -8.26 -11.25 14.39
N VAL A 408 -6.98 -11.49 14.09
CA VAL A 408 -6.07 -10.56 13.42
C VAL A 408 -5.61 -11.21 12.11
N GLY A 409 -5.93 -10.58 10.98
CA GLY A 409 -5.91 -11.26 9.68
C GLY A 409 -6.81 -12.52 9.73
N ASN A 410 -6.19 -13.70 9.61
CA ASN A 410 -6.86 -15.00 9.69
C ASN A 410 -6.53 -15.80 10.97
N MET A 411 -5.83 -15.22 11.96
CA MET A 411 -5.33 -15.95 13.13
C MET A 411 -5.83 -15.39 14.47
N PRO A 412 -6.05 -16.23 15.49
CA PRO A 412 -6.28 -15.77 16.85
C PRO A 412 -5.00 -15.17 17.44
N MET A 413 -5.14 -14.03 18.10
CA MET A 413 -4.06 -13.34 18.80
C MET A 413 -4.60 -12.67 20.07
N PRO A 414 -3.91 -12.76 21.22
CA PRO A 414 -4.30 -12.02 22.42
C PRO A 414 -4.38 -10.52 22.12
N PHE A 415 -5.48 -9.88 22.53
CA PHE A 415 -5.69 -8.45 22.23
C PHE A 415 -4.55 -7.57 22.77
N SER A 416 -3.94 -7.93 23.91
CA SER A 416 -2.78 -7.24 24.47
C SER A 416 -1.55 -7.31 23.57
N THR A 417 -1.26 -8.46 22.94
CA THR A 417 -0.20 -8.60 21.93
C THR A 417 -0.50 -7.72 20.72
N TYR A 418 -1.74 -7.77 20.21
CA TYR A 418 -2.16 -6.95 19.07
C TYR A 418 -2.04 -5.44 19.37
N ALA A 419 -2.49 -4.99 20.53
CA ALA A 419 -2.43 -3.59 20.94
C ALA A 419 -0.99 -3.10 21.11
N ALA A 420 -0.11 -3.93 21.70
CA ALA A 420 1.32 -3.62 21.83
C ALA A 420 2.03 -3.51 20.48
N TYR A 421 1.69 -4.40 19.54
CA TYR A 421 2.15 -4.31 18.14
C TYR A 421 1.63 -3.04 17.46
N ALA A 422 0.31 -2.83 17.45
CA ALA A 422 -0.33 -1.73 16.72
C ALA A 422 0.21 -0.37 17.15
N ALA A 423 0.41 -0.15 18.46
CA ALA A 423 0.93 1.09 19.03
C ALA A 423 2.39 1.43 18.64
N ALA A 424 3.16 0.48 18.11
CA ALA A 424 4.59 0.64 17.85
C ALA A 424 5.08 -0.13 16.60
N ASN A 425 4.24 -0.23 15.56
CA ASN A 425 4.59 -0.87 14.29
C ASN A 425 5.12 0.14 13.25
N ALA A 426 5.95 -0.34 12.32
CA ALA A 426 6.48 0.43 11.20
C ALA A 426 6.27 -0.28 9.84
N ASP A 427 5.34 -1.24 9.79
CA ASP A 427 5.16 -2.14 8.63
C ASP A 427 4.53 -1.40 7.43
N GLU A 428 4.82 -1.89 6.23
CA GLU A 428 4.10 -1.53 4.99
C GLU A 428 2.64 -2.00 5.03
N MET A 429 2.46 -3.26 5.43
CA MET A 429 1.18 -3.91 5.63
C MET A 429 1.00 -4.26 7.11
N PRO A 430 0.57 -3.30 7.97
CA PRO A 430 0.40 -3.60 9.37
C PRO A 430 -0.71 -4.62 9.61
N LEU A 431 -0.54 -5.47 10.61
CA LEU A 431 -1.58 -6.41 11.03
C LEU A 431 -2.88 -5.69 11.37
N TYR A 432 -3.99 -6.23 10.89
CA TYR A 432 -5.31 -5.62 10.96
C TYR A 432 -6.28 -6.56 11.69
N LEU A 433 -6.88 -6.08 12.78
CA LEU A 433 -7.89 -6.83 13.52
C LEU A 433 -9.22 -6.73 12.76
N PHE A 434 -9.77 -7.88 12.39
CA PHE A 434 -10.98 -8.01 11.59
C PHE A 434 -11.87 -9.11 12.21
N ASP A 435 -12.34 -8.85 13.42
CA ASP A 435 -12.88 -9.88 14.30
C ASP A 435 -14.40 -10.02 14.17
N LYS A 436 -14.83 -11.18 13.66
CA LYS A 436 -16.24 -11.58 13.52
C LYS A 436 -16.87 -12.13 14.80
N GLN A 437 -16.04 -12.59 15.75
CA GLN A 437 -16.43 -13.20 17.01
C GLN A 437 -16.42 -12.19 18.18
N PHE A 438 -16.03 -10.93 17.93
CA PHE A 438 -15.89 -9.89 18.96
C PHE A 438 -17.08 -9.76 19.92
N THR A 439 -18.32 -9.97 19.46
CA THR A 439 -19.52 -9.92 20.29
C THR A 439 -19.66 -11.12 21.26
N ALA A 440 -19.05 -12.26 20.95
CA ALA A 440 -18.96 -13.41 21.85
C ALA A 440 -17.78 -13.25 22.82
N THR A 441 -16.61 -12.81 22.32
CA THR A 441 -15.41 -12.52 23.12
C THR A 441 -15.64 -11.40 24.13
N ALA A 442 -16.39 -10.36 23.73
CA ALA A 442 -16.67 -9.16 24.50
C ALA A 442 -18.14 -8.70 24.35
N PRO A 443 -19.11 -9.37 25.03
CA PRO A 443 -20.54 -9.08 24.88
C PRO A 443 -20.95 -7.62 25.17
N ALA A 444 -20.20 -6.91 26.02
CA ALA A 444 -20.44 -5.49 26.29
C ALA A 444 -20.37 -4.61 25.04
N LEU A 445 -19.56 -4.98 24.03
CA LEU A 445 -19.45 -4.25 22.77
C LEU A 445 -20.71 -4.39 21.91
N ALA A 446 -21.42 -5.52 22.01
CA ALA A 446 -22.68 -5.73 21.30
C ALA A 446 -23.83 -4.82 21.79
N SER A 447 -23.73 -4.32 23.03
CA SER A 447 -24.70 -3.37 23.61
C SER A 447 -24.35 -1.90 23.37
N ASP A 448 -23.18 -1.61 22.79
CA ASP A 448 -22.68 -0.23 22.62
C ASP A 448 -23.12 0.42 21.29
N TYR A 449 -23.71 -0.36 20.38
CA TYR A 449 -24.25 0.11 19.09
C TYR A 449 -25.55 -0.61 18.74
N HIS A 450 -26.24 -0.15 17.70
CA HIS A 450 -27.40 -0.82 17.10
C HIS A 450 -27.34 -0.69 15.58
N VAL A 451 -27.97 -1.62 14.84
CA VAL A 451 -28.07 -1.50 13.36
C VAL A 451 -28.97 -0.29 13.04
N PRO A 452 -28.53 0.68 12.21
CA PRO A 452 -29.37 1.81 11.82
C PRO A 452 -30.61 1.38 11.04
N GLU A 453 -31.71 2.12 11.16
CA GLU A 453 -33.02 1.77 10.59
C GLU A 453 -32.98 1.55 9.07
N GLN A 454 -32.11 2.27 8.35
CA GLN A 454 -31.89 2.15 6.91
C GLN A 454 -31.42 0.74 6.49
N PHE A 455 -30.79 0.00 7.41
CA PHE A 455 -30.21 -1.34 7.18
C PHE A 455 -30.89 -2.41 8.05
N GLY A 456 -32.03 -2.11 8.66
CA GLY A 456 -32.74 -3.03 9.56
C GLY A 456 -33.36 -4.27 8.88
N GLU A 457 -33.47 -4.28 7.56
CA GLU A 457 -33.89 -5.47 6.80
C GLU A 457 -32.68 -6.30 6.37
N ASP A 458 -32.44 -7.40 7.09
CA ASP A 458 -31.43 -8.40 6.75
C ASP A 458 -32.02 -9.80 6.62
N LEU A 459 -32.23 -10.24 5.38
CA LEU A 459 -32.83 -11.51 5.03
C LEU A 459 -31.91 -12.71 5.32
N PHE A 460 -30.58 -12.55 5.39
CA PHE A 460 -29.73 -13.65 5.86
C PHE A 460 -29.97 -14.00 7.33
N GLY A 461 -30.53 -13.08 8.13
CA GLY A 461 -31.01 -13.36 9.49
C GLY A 461 -32.08 -14.46 9.56
N LEU A 462 -32.81 -14.73 8.47
CA LEU A 462 -33.80 -15.82 8.39
C LEU A 462 -33.19 -17.23 8.53
N LEU A 463 -31.87 -17.37 8.35
CA LEU A 463 -31.11 -18.61 8.56
C LEU A 463 -30.72 -18.84 10.03
N GLY A 464 -30.93 -17.85 10.92
CA GLY A 464 -30.47 -17.86 12.31
C GLY A 464 -28.94 -17.71 12.45
N GLU A 465 -28.48 -17.35 13.65
CA GLU A 465 -27.06 -17.03 13.92
C GLU A 465 -26.08 -18.18 13.56
N THR A 466 -26.50 -19.45 13.66
CA THR A 466 -25.67 -20.61 13.31
C THR A 466 -25.75 -21.04 11.84
N GLY A 467 -26.81 -20.64 11.12
CA GLY A 467 -27.05 -21.06 9.74
C GLY A 467 -26.67 -20.00 8.69
N ARG A 468 -26.56 -18.74 9.10
CA ARG A 468 -26.19 -17.59 8.25
C ARG A 468 -24.68 -17.51 8.01
N PRO A 469 -24.24 -16.80 6.95
CA PRO A 469 -22.84 -16.38 6.83
C PRO A 469 -22.44 -15.39 7.94
N ASP A 470 -21.14 -15.39 8.28
CA ASP A 470 -20.48 -14.30 9.00
C ASP A 470 -20.86 -12.96 8.37
N TYR A 471 -21.27 -11.99 9.20
CA TYR A 471 -21.96 -10.79 8.72
C TYR A 471 -21.60 -9.50 9.46
N ARG A 472 -20.84 -9.58 10.57
CA ARG A 472 -20.47 -8.41 11.38
C ARG A 472 -19.03 -8.55 11.84
N TRP A 473 -18.29 -7.46 11.81
CA TRP A 473 -16.89 -7.43 12.24
C TRP A 473 -16.57 -6.16 13.03
N LEU A 474 -15.80 -6.33 14.10
CA LEU A 474 -15.02 -5.25 14.69
C LEU A 474 -13.76 -5.08 13.85
N ILE A 475 -13.49 -3.85 13.45
CA ILE A 475 -12.32 -3.48 12.65
C ILE A 475 -11.47 -2.53 13.47
N LEU A 476 -10.25 -2.93 13.81
CA LEU A 476 -9.28 -2.09 14.53
C LEU A 476 -7.94 -2.17 13.82
N GLY A 477 -7.30 -1.04 13.57
CA GLY A 477 -6.00 -1.01 12.90
C GLY A 477 -5.23 0.28 13.12
N PRO A 478 -3.88 0.22 13.11
CA PRO A 478 -3.03 1.40 13.13
C PRO A 478 -3.07 2.14 11.78
N ALA A 479 -2.50 3.35 11.72
CA ALA A 479 -2.24 4.02 10.44
C ALA A 479 -1.51 3.09 9.43
N ARG A 480 -1.76 3.31 8.12
CA ARG A 480 -1.37 2.47 6.96
C ARG A 480 -2.08 1.12 6.81
N SER A 481 -2.64 0.53 7.86
CA SER A 481 -3.47 -0.68 7.72
C SER A 481 -4.77 -0.41 6.95
N GLY A 482 -5.44 -1.46 6.48
CA GLY A 482 -6.67 -1.30 5.71
C GLY A 482 -7.08 -2.56 4.96
N SER A 483 -8.03 -2.40 4.04
CA SER A 483 -8.48 -3.44 3.13
C SER A 483 -8.17 -3.04 1.69
N SER A 484 -7.48 -3.91 0.95
CA SER A 484 -7.20 -3.77 -0.49
C SER A 484 -8.50 -3.83 -1.32
N PHE A 485 -8.39 -3.65 -2.64
CA PHE A 485 -9.56 -3.65 -3.52
C PHE A 485 -10.27 -5.00 -3.53
N HIS A 486 -11.53 -5.00 -3.12
CA HIS A 486 -12.41 -6.15 -3.16
C HIS A 486 -13.86 -5.74 -3.46
N VAL A 487 -14.70 -6.74 -3.70
CA VAL A 487 -16.16 -6.62 -3.76
C VAL A 487 -16.72 -7.47 -2.63
N ASP A 488 -17.76 -6.99 -1.95
CA ASP A 488 -18.39 -7.73 -0.86
C ASP A 488 -18.88 -9.13 -1.29
N PRO A 489 -18.61 -10.18 -0.49
CA PRO A 489 -18.92 -11.55 -0.86
C PRO A 489 -20.43 -11.81 -0.90
N ASN A 490 -20.80 -12.94 -1.51
CA ASN A 490 -22.19 -13.40 -1.63
C ASN A 490 -23.13 -12.42 -2.36
N ALA A 491 -22.58 -11.41 -3.06
CA ALA A 491 -23.31 -10.25 -3.59
C ALA A 491 -24.19 -9.56 -2.52
N THR A 492 -23.64 -9.42 -1.31
CA THR A 492 -24.24 -8.62 -0.23
C THR A 492 -23.99 -7.14 -0.46
N SER A 493 -24.78 -6.28 0.21
CA SER A 493 -24.38 -4.90 0.45
C SER A 493 -23.85 -4.79 1.89
N ALA A 494 -23.08 -3.75 2.19
CA ALA A 494 -22.55 -3.54 3.52
C ALA A 494 -22.79 -2.11 4.02
N TRP A 495 -22.63 -1.92 5.33
CA TRP A 495 -22.41 -0.61 5.92
C TRP A 495 -21.17 -0.63 6.82
N ASN A 496 -20.42 0.48 6.84
CA ASN A 496 -19.21 0.65 7.63
C ASN A 496 -19.29 1.93 8.47
N ALA A 497 -19.25 1.79 9.80
CA ALA A 497 -19.48 2.84 10.77
C ALA A 497 -18.17 3.19 11.50
N LEU A 498 -17.62 4.38 11.26
CA LEU A 498 -16.32 4.79 11.81
C LEU A 498 -16.47 5.42 13.19
N VAL A 499 -16.06 4.71 14.25
CA VAL A 499 -16.23 5.16 15.64
C VAL A 499 -15.18 6.21 16.00
N TRP A 500 -13.92 5.96 15.64
CA TRP A 500 -12.83 6.93 15.76
C TRP A 500 -11.72 6.65 14.73
N GLY A 501 -10.88 7.66 14.47
CA GLY A 501 -9.83 7.65 13.45
C GLY A 501 -10.27 8.33 12.14
N ALA A 502 -9.61 7.99 11.03
CA ALA A 502 -9.91 8.51 9.70
C ALA A 502 -9.53 7.49 8.62
N LYS A 503 -10.44 7.24 7.67
CA LYS A 503 -10.24 6.28 6.57
C LYS A 503 -10.35 6.96 5.22
N LYS A 504 -9.34 6.88 4.34
CA LYS A 504 -9.47 7.22 2.91
C LYS A 504 -10.13 6.04 2.21
N TRP A 505 -11.23 6.32 1.49
CA TRP A 505 -11.92 5.35 0.66
C TRP A 505 -11.75 5.72 -0.82
N VAL A 506 -11.63 4.69 -1.65
CA VAL A 506 -11.72 4.78 -3.11
C VAL A 506 -12.62 3.63 -3.57
N MET A 507 -13.66 3.95 -4.33
CA MET A 507 -14.69 3.00 -4.76
C MET A 507 -14.98 3.13 -6.25
N PHE A 508 -15.09 2.01 -6.95
CA PHE A 508 -15.45 1.96 -8.37
C PHE A 508 -16.80 1.22 -8.56
N PRO A 509 -17.67 1.72 -9.45
CA PRO A 509 -18.99 1.13 -9.67
C PRO A 509 -18.88 -0.28 -10.29
N PRO A 510 -19.92 -1.12 -10.15
CA PRO A 510 -19.95 -2.46 -10.72
C PRO A 510 -19.59 -2.46 -12.21
N GLY A 511 -18.67 -3.33 -12.61
CA GLY A 511 -18.16 -3.42 -13.99
C GLY A 511 -17.01 -2.48 -14.34
N VAL A 512 -16.56 -1.61 -13.43
CA VAL A 512 -15.31 -0.84 -13.56
C VAL A 512 -14.28 -1.43 -12.61
N VAL A 513 -13.27 -2.11 -13.17
CA VAL A 513 -12.15 -2.66 -12.39
C VAL A 513 -11.16 -1.53 -12.08
N PRO A 514 -10.63 -1.44 -10.83
CA PRO A 514 -9.61 -0.46 -10.48
C PRO A 514 -8.30 -0.66 -11.29
N PRO A 515 -7.51 0.41 -11.55
CA PRO A 515 -6.16 0.28 -12.08
C PRO A 515 -5.28 -0.63 -11.21
N GLY A 516 -4.40 -1.43 -11.82
CA GLY A 516 -3.55 -2.41 -11.12
C GLY A 516 -4.28 -3.61 -10.50
N VAL A 517 -5.59 -3.76 -10.68
CA VAL A 517 -6.38 -4.89 -10.16
C VAL A 517 -6.79 -5.81 -11.29
N HIS A 518 -6.52 -7.11 -11.13
CA HIS A 518 -6.70 -8.13 -12.15
C HIS A 518 -7.50 -9.32 -11.59
N PRO A 519 -8.86 -9.28 -11.66
CA PRO A 519 -9.68 -10.42 -11.31
C PRO A 519 -9.56 -11.54 -12.36
N SER A 520 -9.60 -12.79 -11.91
CA SER A 520 -9.64 -13.96 -12.79
C SER A 520 -10.93 -13.98 -13.65
N PRO A 521 -10.98 -14.70 -14.79
CA PRO A 521 -12.15 -14.74 -15.66
C PRO A 521 -13.42 -15.29 -14.99
N ASP A 522 -13.27 -16.12 -13.96
CA ASP A 522 -14.36 -16.65 -13.13
C ASP A 522 -14.63 -15.79 -11.88
N GLY A 523 -13.72 -14.86 -11.54
CA GLY A 523 -13.76 -13.99 -10.37
C GLY A 523 -13.44 -14.69 -9.05
N ALA A 524 -12.88 -15.90 -9.07
CA ALA A 524 -12.48 -16.63 -7.87
C ALA A 524 -11.20 -16.07 -7.23
N ASP A 525 -10.25 -15.60 -8.05
CA ASP A 525 -9.00 -14.99 -7.62
C ASP A 525 -8.94 -13.52 -8.06
N VAL A 526 -8.26 -12.68 -7.28
CA VAL A 526 -8.02 -11.28 -7.61
C VAL A 526 -6.57 -10.94 -7.30
N ALA A 527 -5.77 -10.66 -8.33
CA ALA A 527 -4.47 -10.05 -8.13
C ALA A 527 -4.67 -8.55 -7.88
N THR A 528 -4.06 -8.05 -6.81
CA THR A 528 -3.96 -6.63 -6.45
C THR A 528 -2.49 -6.33 -6.15
N PRO A 529 -2.06 -5.05 -6.11
CA PRO A 529 -0.75 -4.70 -5.56
C PRO A 529 -0.62 -5.22 -4.12
N VAL A 530 0.63 -5.44 -3.71
CA VAL A 530 0.98 -6.04 -2.42
C VAL A 530 0.39 -5.23 -1.27
N SER A 531 0.53 -3.90 -1.33
CA SER A 531 0.03 -3.00 -0.29
C SER A 531 -0.89 -1.90 -0.82
N LEU A 532 -1.67 -1.30 0.09
CA LEU A 532 -2.45 -0.11 -0.21
C LEU A 532 -1.55 1.08 -0.58
N ALA A 533 -0.40 1.23 0.09
CA ALA A 533 0.56 2.29 -0.20
C ALA A 533 1.14 2.13 -1.61
N GLU A 534 1.50 0.91 -2.01
CA GLU A 534 1.91 0.59 -3.38
C GLU A 534 0.83 0.97 -4.39
N TRP A 535 -0.44 0.61 -4.15
CA TRP A 535 -1.52 0.98 -5.07
C TRP A 535 -1.65 2.50 -5.21
N PHE A 536 -1.55 3.24 -4.10
CA PHE A 536 -1.56 4.70 -4.13
C PHE A 536 -0.36 5.28 -4.91
N VAL A 537 0.85 4.75 -4.72
CA VAL A 537 2.04 5.25 -5.42
C VAL A 537 1.97 4.98 -6.92
N ASN A 538 1.64 3.74 -7.33
CA ASN A 538 1.81 3.28 -8.70
C ASN A 538 0.57 3.51 -9.58
N PHE A 539 -0.64 3.35 -9.03
CA PHE A 539 -1.87 3.21 -9.83
C PHE A 539 -2.92 4.30 -9.58
N TYR A 540 -2.91 4.97 -8.42
CA TYR A 540 -3.84 6.06 -8.15
C TYR A 540 -3.78 7.23 -9.15
N PRO A 541 -2.61 7.67 -9.66
CA PRO A 541 -2.55 8.73 -10.67
C PRO A 541 -3.35 8.43 -11.95
N GLU A 542 -3.45 7.16 -12.36
CA GLU A 542 -4.23 6.74 -13.55
C GLU A 542 -5.73 7.05 -13.42
N CYS A 543 -6.25 7.16 -12.19
CA CYS A 543 -7.63 7.58 -11.93
C CYS A 543 -7.95 8.95 -12.55
N ALA A 544 -6.94 9.82 -12.71
CA ALA A 544 -7.07 11.12 -13.39
C ALA A 544 -7.40 11.00 -14.89
N GLU A 545 -7.12 9.86 -15.53
CA GLU A 545 -7.35 9.62 -16.96
C GLU A 545 -8.59 8.75 -17.25
N MET A 546 -9.04 7.96 -16.27
CA MET A 546 -10.22 7.07 -16.42
C MET A 546 -11.50 7.79 -16.87
N LYS A 547 -12.29 7.16 -17.75
CA LYS A 547 -13.59 7.68 -18.23
C LYS A 547 -14.65 7.74 -17.14
N VAL A 548 -14.67 6.75 -16.25
CA VAL A 548 -15.51 6.71 -15.05
C VAL A 548 -14.60 7.01 -13.87
N LYS A 549 -14.85 8.11 -13.17
CA LYS A 549 -14.07 8.46 -11.98
C LYS A 549 -14.50 7.63 -10.77
N PRO A 550 -13.57 7.27 -9.87
CA PRO A 550 -13.93 6.66 -8.60
C PRO A 550 -14.78 7.61 -7.74
N VAL A 551 -15.56 7.02 -6.84
CA VAL A 551 -16.11 7.71 -5.68
C VAL A 551 -15.03 7.69 -4.59
N GLU A 552 -14.69 8.86 -4.07
CA GLU A 552 -13.55 9.09 -3.19
C GLU A 552 -13.90 10.04 -2.06
N PHE A 553 -13.39 9.76 -0.86
CA PHE A 553 -13.60 10.58 0.32
C PHE A 553 -12.68 10.15 1.47
N VAL A 554 -12.55 11.01 2.47
CA VAL A 554 -12.07 10.62 3.80
C VAL A 554 -13.26 10.53 4.74
N ALA A 555 -13.53 9.33 5.27
CA ALA A 555 -14.51 9.08 6.32
C ALA A 555 -13.98 9.58 7.67
N ARG A 556 -14.87 10.17 8.47
CA ARG A 556 -14.58 10.78 9.78
C ARG A 556 -15.38 10.11 10.92
N PRO A 557 -14.99 10.31 12.20
CA PRO A 557 -15.70 9.73 13.34
C PRO A 557 -17.18 10.14 13.34
N GLY A 558 -18.08 9.16 13.50
CA GLY A 558 -19.53 9.34 13.45
C GLY A 558 -20.14 9.27 12.04
N GLU A 559 -19.33 9.16 10.99
CA GLU A 559 -19.80 8.89 9.63
C GLU A 559 -19.99 7.39 9.39
N LEU A 560 -21.13 7.04 8.79
CA LEU A 560 -21.48 5.68 8.41
C LEU A 560 -21.68 5.57 6.91
N LEU A 561 -20.82 4.81 6.24
CA LEU A 561 -20.85 4.55 4.81
C LEU A 561 -21.80 3.40 4.47
N PHE A 562 -22.66 3.59 3.47
CA PHE A 562 -23.32 2.50 2.74
C PHE A 562 -22.46 2.08 1.53
N VAL A 563 -22.13 0.79 1.47
CA VAL A 563 -21.44 0.13 0.36
C VAL A 563 -22.46 -0.73 -0.39
N PRO A 564 -22.92 -0.32 -1.59
CA PRO A 564 -23.88 -1.10 -2.36
C PRO A 564 -23.23 -2.35 -2.97
N HIS A 565 -24.01 -3.40 -3.21
CA HIS A 565 -23.48 -4.66 -3.74
C HIS A 565 -22.76 -4.47 -5.09
N GLY A 566 -21.68 -5.22 -5.29
CA GLY A 566 -20.92 -5.23 -6.55
C GLY A 566 -19.94 -4.06 -6.73
N TRP A 567 -19.85 -3.11 -5.79
CA TRP A 567 -18.86 -2.03 -5.85
C TRP A 567 -17.48 -2.52 -5.42
N TRP A 568 -16.48 -2.29 -6.29
CA TRP A 568 -15.08 -2.42 -5.92
C TRP A 568 -14.73 -1.33 -4.93
N HIS A 569 -14.06 -1.65 -3.83
CA HIS A 569 -13.64 -0.65 -2.86
C HIS A 569 -12.37 -1.03 -2.11
N CYS A 570 -11.57 -0.02 -1.77
CA CYS A 570 -10.48 -0.12 -0.81
C CYS A 570 -10.66 0.92 0.31
N ALA A 571 -10.07 0.66 1.47
CA ALA A 571 -10.14 1.54 2.63
C ALA A 571 -8.80 1.56 3.37
N LEU A 572 -8.13 2.72 3.39
CA LEU A 572 -6.84 2.95 4.06
C LEU A 572 -7.03 3.75 5.35
N ASN A 573 -6.48 3.26 6.46
CA ASN A 573 -6.42 3.97 7.74
C ASN A 573 -5.35 5.08 7.67
N LEU A 574 -5.79 6.34 7.66
CA LEU A 574 -4.90 7.51 7.70
C LEU A 574 -4.36 7.78 9.11
N THR A 575 -5.12 7.37 10.12
CA THR A 575 -4.73 7.30 11.52
C THR A 575 -5.11 5.93 12.06
N ASP A 576 -4.64 5.58 13.24
CA ASP A 576 -5.26 4.52 14.04
C ASP A 576 -6.78 4.71 14.03
N SER A 577 -7.52 3.63 13.76
CA SER A 577 -8.95 3.69 13.47
C SER A 577 -9.70 2.48 14.01
N CYS A 578 -10.88 2.71 14.56
CA CYS A 578 -11.84 1.68 14.98
C CYS A 578 -13.18 1.88 14.27
N ALA A 579 -13.68 0.82 13.65
CA ALA A 579 -14.95 0.80 12.94
C ALA A 579 -15.72 -0.50 13.20
N ILE A 580 -17.02 -0.47 12.96
CA ILE A 580 -17.88 -1.66 12.89
C ILE A 580 -18.40 -1.76 11.46
N THR A 581 -18.37 -2.95 10.86
CA THR A 581 -18.97 -3.17 9.53
C THR A 581 -19.97 -4.32 9.62
N GLN A 582 -21.06 -4.26 8.85
CA GLN A 582 -21.94 -5.40 8.64
C GLN A 582 -22.38 -5.54 7.19
N ASN A 583 -22.49 -6.79 6.74
CA ASN A 583 -23.02 -7.19 5.44
C ASN A 583 -24.45 -7.70 5.61
N PHE A 584 -25.36 -7.27 4.74
CA PHE A 584 -26.78 -7.56 4.83
C PHE A 584 -27.39 -7.86 3.45
N VAL A 585 -28.56 -8.51 3.46
CA VAL A 585 -29.36 -8.76 2.24
C VAL A 585 -30.75 -8.18 2.44
N SER A 586 -31.04 -7.04 1.80
CA SER A 586 -32.39 -6.49 1.79
C SER A 586 -33.27 -7.11 0.69
N ALA A 587 -34.56 -6.77 0.66
CA ALA A 587 -35.46 -7.10 -0.44
C ALA A 587 -35.02 -6.56 -1.82
N VAL A 588 -34.16 -5.52 -1.85
CA VAL A 588 -33.59 -4.97 -3.09
C VAL A 588 -32.39 -5.80 -3.54
N GLY A 589 -31.45 -6.08 -2.63
CA GLY A 589 -30.25 -6.87 -2.92
C GLY A 589 -30.53 -8.36 -3.20
N LEU A 590 -31.66 -8.90 -2.72
CA LEU A 590 -31.97 -10.34 -2.78
C LEU A 590 -31.84 -10.96 -4.18
N GLN A 591 -32.17 -10.23 -5.25
CA GLN A 591 -32.02 -10.75 -6.61
C GLN A 591 -30.56 -11.01 -6.97
N ALA A 592 -29.63 -10.15 -6.55
CA ALA A 592 -28.20 -10.29 -6.79
C ALA A 592 -27.64 -11.48 -5.98
N THR A 593 -27.93 -11.53 -4.68
CA THR A 593 -27.55 -12.62 -3.78
C THR A 593 -28.05 -13.98 -4.27
N LEU A 594 -29.33 -14.12 -4.64
CA LEU A 594 -29.86 -15.37 -5.16
C LEU A 594 -29.24 -15.76 -6.50
N SER A 595 -28.90 -14.79 -7.36
CA SER A 595 -28.24 -15.08 -8.65
C SER A 595 -26.79 -15.55 -8.44
N PHE A 596 -26.07 -14.92 -7.52
CA PHE A 596 -24.72 -15.33 -7.10
C PHE A 596 -24.72 -16.75 -6.55
N LEU A 597 -25.53 -17.02 -5.53
CA LEU A 597 -25.59 -18.33 -4.86
C LEU A 597 -26.09 -19.45 -5.80
N ARG A 598 -27.00 -19.13 -6.74
CA ARG A 598 -27.50 -20.07 -7.76
C ARG A 598 -26.43 -20.51 -8.76
N SER A 599 -25.30 -19.78 -8.87
CA SER A 599 -24.17 -20.24 -9.70
C SER A 599 -23.54 -21.54 -9.21
N ARG A 600 -23.86 -21.99 -7.98
CA ARG A 600 -23.36 -23.23 -7.35
C ARG A 600 -21.85 -23.39 -7.48
N ARG A 601 -21.14 -22.33 -7.09
CA ARG A 601 -19.69 -22.24 -6.90
C ARG A 601 -19.36 -22.10 -5.42
N PRO A 602 -19.29 -23.20 -4.63
CA PRO A 602 -19.10 -23.14 -3.19
C PRO A 602 -17.79 -22.48 -2.78
N GLU A 603 -16.75 -22.57 -3.61
CA GLU A 603 -15.47 -21.88 -3.46
C GLU A 603 -15.65 -20.35 -3.32
N MET A 604 -16.62 -19.77 -4.02
CA MET A 604 -16.92 -18.34 -3.97
C MET A 604 -17.82 -17.91 -2.82
N VAL A 605 -18.42 -18.85 -2.08
CA VAL A 605 -19.26 -18.50 -0.91
C VAL A 605 -18.35 -18.22 0.28
N SER A 606 -18.38 -16.99 0.80
CA SER A 606 -17.62 -16.61 2.00
C SER A 606 -18.51 -16.48 3.23
N GLY A 607 -17.90 -16.40 4.41
CA GLY A 607 -18.57 -16.33 5.71
C GLY A 607 -19.20 -17.64 6.20
N CYS A 608 -19.01 -18.76 5.49
CA CYS A 608 -19.55 -20.07 5.89
C CYS A 608 -18.45 -21.14 6.02
N ALA A 609 -18.63 -22.02 7.01
CA ALA A 609 -17.92 -23.30 7.08
C ALA A 609 -18.07 -24.06 5.76
N HIS A 610 -17.01 -24.74 5.31
CA HIS A 610 -16.90 -25.31 3.96
C HIS A 610 -18.09 -26.22 3.59
N GLU A 611 -18.48 -27.12 4.51
CA GLU A 611 -19.65 -28.00 4.41
C GLU A 611 -20.98 -27.27 4.14
N ASN A 612 -21.14 -26.06 4.68
CA ASN A 612 -22.37 -25.26 4.59
C ASN A 612 -22.40 -24.34 3.36
N ARG A 613 -21.38 -24.36 2.49
CA ARG A 613 -21.32 -23.50 1.30
C ARG A 613 -22.17 -24.03 0.14
N CYS A 614 -22.18 -25.34 -0.05
CA CYS A 614 -22.83 -26.00 -1.19
C CYS A 614 -24.36 -25.89 -1.18
N ASP A 615 -24.96 -25.83 0.01
CA ASP A 615 -26.41 -25.87 0.23
C ASP A 615 -27.02 -24.52 0.64
N LEU A 616 -26.19 -23.47 0.82
CA LEU A 616 -26.62 -22.16 1.31
C LEU A 616 -27.76 -21.57 0.47
N TYR A 617 -27.72 -21.73 -0.85
CA TYR A 617 -28.81 -21.33 -1.74
C TYR A 617 -30.13 -22.02 -1.38
N ASP A 618 -30.11 -23.35 -1.24
CA ASP A 618 -31.31 -24.16 -1.04
C ASP A 618 -31.88 -23.92 0.38
N ARG A 619 -31.02 -23.83 1.40
CA ARG A 619 -31.42 -23.42 2.77
C ARG A 619 -32.01 -22.01 2.82
N PHE A 620 -31.38 -21.03 2.15
CA PHE A 620 -31.85 -19.65 2.15
C PHE A 620 -33.20 -19.50 1.43
N VAL A 621 -33.38 -20.16 0.29
CA VAL A 621 -34.68 -20.17 -0.41
C VAL A 621 -35.76 -20.90 0.40
N ALA A 622 -35.43 -21.97 1.14
CA ALA A 622 -36.38 -22.63 2.04
C ALA A 622 -36.80 -21.72 3.21
N ALA A 623 -35.86 -20.98 3.81
CA ALA A 623 -36.13 -19.99 4.84
C ALA A 623 -37.03 -18.86 4.31
N LEU A 624 -36.72 -18.32 3.13
CA LEU A 624 -37.52 -17.28 2.45
C LEU A 624 -38.94 -17.75 2.15
N ARG A 625 -39.14 -18.96 1.60
CA ARG A 625 -40.49 -19.53 1.34
C ARG A 625 -41.33 -19.64 2.62
N THR A 626 -40.69 -19.95 3.73
CA THR A 626 -41.37 -20.16 5.02
C THR A 626 -41.67 -18.84 5.73
N GLN A 627 -40.75 -17.88 5.71
CA GLN A 627 -40.77 -16.70 6.57
C GLN A 627 -41.05 -15.37 5.83
N ARG A 628 -40.66 -15.25 4.56
CA ARG A 628 -40.85 -14.05 3.70
C ARG A 628 -41.26 -14.40 2.25
N PRO A 629 -42.36 -15.17 2.05
CA PRO A 629 -42.81 -15.55 0.71
C PRO A 629 -43.20 -14.35 -0.16
N ASP A 630 -43.59 -13.23 0.46
CA ASP A 630 -43.87 -11.94 -0.17
C ASP A 630 -42.68 -11.39 -0.98
N VAL A 631 -41.48 -11.42 -0.37
CA VAL A 631 -40.26 -10.91 -0.99
C VAL A 631 -39.79 -11.85 -2.09
N LEU A 632 -39.83 -13.16 -1.83
CA LEU A 632 -39.41 -14.16 -2.79
C LEU A 632 -40.27 -14.10 -4.06
N ALA A 633 -41.60 -14.06 -3.92
CA ALA A 633 -42.52 -13.94 -5.05
C ALA A 633 -42.29 -12.65 -5.85
N THR A 634 -41.97 -11.53 -5.17
CA THR A 634 -41.63 -10.26 -5.83
C THR A 634 -40.35 -10.38 -6.67
N VAL A 635 -39.32 -11.05 -6.17
CA VAL A 635 -38.07 -11.28 -6.92
C VAL A 635 -38.27 -12.30 -8.05
N GLU A 636 -39.02 -13.37 -7.84
CA GLU A 636 -39.34 -14.37 -8.87
C GLU A 636 -40.15 -13.75 -10.02
N ALA A 637 -41.12 -12.88 -9.72
CA ALA A 637 -41.88 -12.14 -10.73
C ALA A 637 -40.99 -11.20 -11.57
N ARG A 638 -40.09 -10.43 -10.92
CA ARG A 638 -39.10 -9.58 -11.63
C ARG A 638 -38.15 -10.42 -12.50
N GLN A 639 -37.72 -11.59 -12.04
CA GLN A 639 -36.87 -12.49 -12.82
C GLN A 639 -37.58 -13.01 -14.07
N GLU A 640 -38.86 -13.38 -13.99
CA GLU A 640 -39.59 -13.85 -15.18
C GLU A 640 -39.95 -12.71 -16.14
N GLU A 641 -40.24 -11.50 -15.65
CA GLU A 641 -40.40 -10.31 -16.51
C GLU A 641 -39.11 -10.00 -17.28
N ALA A 642 -37.95 -10.04 -16.61
CA ALA A 642 -36.64 -9.86 -17.25
C ALA A 642 -36.35 -10.95 -18.30
N ARG A 643 -36.68 -12.22 -18.00
CA ARG A 643 -36.57 -13.34 -18.96
C ARG A 643 -37.50 -13.18 -20.16
N ALA A 644 -38.73 -12.71 -19.95
CA ALA A 644 -39.68 -12.44 -21.02
C ALA A 644 -39.15 -11.33 -21.96
N LYS A 645 -38.63 -10.22 -21.40
CA LYS A 645 -37.97 -9.15 -22.16
C LYS A 645 -36.75 -9.65 -22.93
N ALA A 646 -35.90 -10.47 -22.32
CA ALA A 646 -34.74 -11.07 -22.99
C ALA A 646 -35.13 -12.03 -24.12
N ARG A 647 -36.15 -12.87 -23.92
CA ARG A 647 -36.73 -13.73 -24.98
C ARG A 647 -37.23 -12.88 -26.15
N GLU A 648 -37.91 -11.79 -25.89
CA GLU A 648 -38.45 -10.91 -26.94
C GLU A 648 -37.35 -10.14 -27.69
N ALA A 649 -36.35 -9.60 -26.97
CA ALA A 649 -35.17 -8.98 -27.59
C ALA A 649 -34.41 -9.98 -28.48
N ASN A 650 -34.28 -11.24 -28.05
CA ASN A 650 -33.63 -12.29 -28.85
C ASN A 650 -34.44 -12.69 -30.10
N LYS A 651 -35.78 -12.72 -30.04
CA LYS A 651 -36.63 -12.88 -31.22
C LYS A 651 -36.46 -11.71 -32.19
N LEU A 652 -36.49 -10.49 -31.68
CA LEU A 652 -36.32 -9.27 -32.50
C LEU A 652 -34.95 -9.26 -33.19
N ALA A 653 -33.87 -9.58 -32.47
CA ALA A 653 -32.54 -9.74 -33.04
C ALA A 653 -32.42 -10.92 -34.02
N ALA A 654 -33.23 -11.98 -33.88
CA ALA A 654 -33.31 -13.06 -34.86
C ALA A 654 -34.04 -12.63 -36.15
N LEU A 655 -35.09 -11.82 -36.05
CA LEU A 655 -35.78 -11.25 -37.22
C LEU A 655 -34.85 -10.35 -38.04
N PHE A 656 -34.03 -9.51 -37.40
CA PHE A 656 -33.05 -8.67 -38.09
C PHE A 656 -31.80 -9.41 -38.61
N ARG A 657 -31.63 -10.70 -38.31
CA ARG A 657 -30.59 -11.54 -38.96
C ARG A 657 -31.01 -12.09 -40.33
N HIS A 658 -32.27 -11.95 -40.73
CA HIS A 658 -32.77 -12.46 -42.00
C HIS A 658 -33.64 -11.46 -42.76
N GLY A 659 -33.00 -10.66 -43.64
CA GLY A 659 -33.65 -10.07 -44.81
C GLY A 659 -32.92 -8.87 -45.41
N PRO A 660 -32.97 -8.63 -46.75
CA PRO A 660 -33.53 -9.48 -47.81
C PRO A 660 -32.51 -9.81 -48.93
N GLU A 661 -32.27 -11.10 -49.21
CA GLU A 661 -31.72 -11.52 -50.51
C GLU A 661 -32.84 -12.11 -51.38
N SER A 662 -33.39 -11.29 -52.28
CA SER A 662 -33.82 -11.70 -53.63
C SER A 662 -34.49 -10.56 -54.40
N VAL A 663 -33.78 -10.02 -55.40
CA VAL A 663 -34.38 -9.67 -56.71
C VAL A 663 -33.35 -10.06 -57.78
N ALA A 664 -33.81 -10.72 -58.84
CA ALA A 664 -32.96 -11.48 -59.77
C ALA A 664 -32.44 -10.68 -60.98
N ALA A 665 -31.41 -11.22 -61.64
CA ALA A 665 -31.11 -11.01 -63.06
C ALA A 665 -30.64 -12.35 -63.66
N ALA A 666 -30.98 -12.61 -64.93
CA ALA A 666 -30.84 -13.94 -65.55
C ALA A 666 -29.96 -13.93 -66.82
N ALA A 667 -29.48 -15.14 -67.18
CA ALA A 667 -28.92 -15.60 -68.46
C ALA A 667 -27.45 -15.19 -68.79
N PRO A 668 -26.75 -15.96 -69.67
CA PRO A 668 -26.89 -17.38 -70.04
C PRO A 668 -25.57 -18.19 -69.94
N ALA A 669 -25.61 -19.45 -70.40
CA ALA A 669 -24.59 -20.49 -70.24
C ALA A 669 -23.23 -20.28 -70.95
N CYS A 670 -22.19 -20.91 -70.40
CA CYS A 670 -21.11 -21.54 -71.18
C CYS A 670 -20.63 -22.83 -70.48
N ALA A 671 -20.12 -23.80 -71.24
CA ALA A 671 -19.83 -25.16 -70.78
C ALA A 671 -18.42 -25.33 -70.20
N GLY A 672 -18.27 -26.29 -69.27
CA GLY A 672 -16.98 -26.76 -68.74
C GLY A 672 -17.13 -28.19 -68.22
N ALA A 673 -16.25 -29.10 -68.65
CA ALA A 673 -16.46 -30.54 -68.55
C ALA A 673 -16.19 -31.16 -67.16
N ALA A 674 -16.81 -32.33 -66.98
CA ALA A 674 -16.61 -33.36 -65.97
C ALA A 674 -15.19 -33.52 -65.37
N VAL A 675 -15.12 -34.03 -64.13
CA VAL A 675 -14.70 -35.42 -63.83
C VAL A 675 -15.47 -35.91 -62.58
N ALA A 676 -15.75 -37.22 -62.50
CA ALA A 676 -16.50 -37.88 -61.43
C ALA A 676 -15.64 -38.21 -60.19
N ALA A 677 -16.28 -38.42 -59.03
CA ALA A 677 -16.27 -39.72 -58.34
C ALA A 677 -17.20 -39.76 -57.10
N SER A 678 -18.13 -40.72 -57.13
CA SER A 678 -18.73 -41.48 -56.03
C SER A 678 -18.29 -41.25 -54.57
N GLY A 679 -19.26 -41.17 -53.64
CA GLY A 679 -18.98 -41.23 -52.20
C GLY A 679 -20.22 -41.20 -51.29
N SER A 680 -21.28 -41.96 -51.60
CA SER A 680 -22.50 -42.00 -50.77
C SER A 680 -22.41 -42.99 -49.61
N SER A 681 -22.65 -42.54 -48.38
CA SER A 681 -23.38 -43.33 -47.38
C SER A 681 -23.92 -42.47 -46.22
N GLN A 682 -25.23 -42.56 -45.98
CA GLN A 682 -25.84 -42.22 -44.69
C GLN A 682 -25.67 -43.42 -43.73
N ALA A 683 -25.47 -43.18 -42.43
CA ALA A 683 -25.98 -44.06 -41.36
C ALA A 683 -25.90 -43.42 -39.96
N THR A 684 -27.05 -43.06 -39.42
CA THR A 684 -27.53 -43.28 -38.03
C THR A 684 -26.55 -43.60 -36.88
N ALA A 685 -26.53 -42.69 -35.89
CA ALA A 685 -26.85 -42.86 -34.46
C ALA A 685 -26.33 -44.06 -33.59
N SER A 686 -26.08 -43.71 -32.31
CA SER A 686 -25.93 -44.53 -31.08
C SER A 686 -24.54 -45.10 -30.75
N GLY A 687 -24.17 -44.98 -29.46
CA GLY A 687 -22.91 -45.47 -28.87
C GLY A 687 -22.58 -44.75 -27.54
N ASP A 688 -22.62 -45.49 -26.43
CA ASP A 688 -22.43 -45.00 -25.06
C ASP A 688 -20.96 -44.81 -24.62
N ALA A 689 -20.82 -44.18 -23.44
CA ALA A 689 -19.71 -44.27 -22.48
C ALA A 689 -18.37 -43.57 -22.78
N ALA A 690 -18.03 -42.57 -21.95
CA ALA A 690 -17.08 -42.72 -20.83
C ALA A 690 -16.88 -41.40 -20.08
N ALA A 691 -16.87 -41.43 -18.74
CA ALA A 691 -16.53 -40.27 -17.92
C ALA A 691 -15.02 -40.23 -17.66
N PRO A 692 -14.34 -39.06 -17.78
CA PRO A 692 -13.05 -38.85 -17.15
C PRO A 692 -13.25 -38.43 -15.68
N THR A 693 -12.46 -39.04 -14.81
CA THR A 693 -12.51 -38.86 -13.35
C THR A 693 -12.10 -37.47 -12.90
N ALA A 694 -12.75 -36.98 -11.84
CA ALA A 694 -12.37 -35.75 -11.16
C ALA A 694 -10.94 -35.81 -10.62
N ASN A 695 -10.20 -34.70 -10.75
CA ASN A 695 -8.93 -34.48 -10.06
C ASN A 695 -9.12 -33.28 -9.11
N GLY A 696 -8.66 -33.40 -7.88
CA GLY A 696 -9.11 -32.54 -6.77
C GLY A 696 -8.76 -31.06 -6.95
N GLY A 697 -9.77 -30.18 -6.87
CA GLY A 697 -9.58 -28.75 -6.71
C GLY A 697 -9.35 -28.41 -5.24
N GLY A 698 -8.26 -27.67 -4.95
CA GLY A 698 -8.02 -27.09 -3.63
C GLY A 698 -9.08 -26.05 -3.30
N GLY A 699 -9.48 -25.98 -2.03
CA GLY A 699 -10.57 -25.10 -1.59
C GLY A 699 -10.19 -23.62 -1.64
N GLY A 700 -10.64 -22.94 -2.69
CA GLY A 700 -10.76 -21.48 -2.67
C GLY A 700 -11.69 -21.04 -1.55
N GLY A 701 -11.24 -20.09 -0.75
CA GLY A 701 -12.08 -19.28 0.11
C GLY A 701 -11.54 -17.87 0.04
N PHE A 702 -12.41 -16.91 -0.29
CA PHE A 702 -12.03 -15.50 -0.30
C PHE A 702 -11.52 -15.07 1.08
N SER A 703 -10.20 -15.05 1.22
CA SER A 703 -9.52 -14.25 2.23
C SER A 703 -9.53 -12.82 1.75
N PHE A 704 -9.78 -11.87 2.65
CA PHE A 704 -9.33 -10.50 2.43
C PHE A 704 -7.82 -10.53 2.19
N GLY A 705 -7.31 -9.62 1.35
CA GLY A 705 -5.91 -9.59 0.92
C GLY A 705 -4.94 -9.31 2.06
N PHE A 706 -4.58 -10.36 2.78
CA PHE A 706 -3.54 -10.40 3.80
C PHE A 706 -2.61 -11.56 3.43
N GLY A 707 -1.39 -11.23 3.02
CA GLY A 707 -0.42 -12.21 2.49
C GLY A 707 0.12 -13.15 3.56
N LEU A 708 -0.67 -14.16 3.96
CA LEU A 708 -0.22 -15.33 4.71
C LEU A 708 -0.99 -16.57 4.23
N SER A 709 -0.26 -17.54 3.69
CA SER A 709 -0.81 -18.82 3.23
C SER A 709 -0.50 -19.94 4.21
N SER A 710 -1.53 -20.74 4.50
CA SER A 710 -1.51 -22.19 4.83
C SER A 710 -2.07 -22.59 6.20
N GLY A 711 -2.35 -23.90 6.35
CA GLY A 711 -2.33 -24.57 7.65
C GLY A 711 -3.66 -24.79 8.38
N GLY A 712 -4.69 -25.30 7.71
CA GLY A 712 -5.92 -25.72 8.41
C GLY A 712 -5.71 -26.92 9.35
N GLY A 713 -5.61 -26.69 10.66
CA GLY A 713 -5.57 -27.72 11.70
C GLY A 713 -6.44 -27.34 12.90
N SER A 714 -7.61 -27.97 13.06
CA SER A 714 -8.50 -27.69 14.18
C SER A 714 -8.12 -28.49 15.44
N SER A 715 -7.74 -27.80 16.51
CA SER A 715 -7.60 -28.37 17.85
C SER A 715 -8.90 -28.18 18.66
N GLY A 716 -9.85 -29.10 18.49
CA GLY A 716 -11.05 -29.15 19.34
C GLY A 716 -10.71 -29.72 20.72
N ALA A 717 -10.81 -28.90 21.77
CA ALA A 717 -10.66 -29.37 23.15
C ALA A 717 -11.92 -30.12 23.62
N ALA A 718 -11.84 -31.45 23.73
CA ALA A 718 -12.85 -32.31 24.35
C ALA A 718 -12.20 -33.42 25.18
N ALA A 719 -12.92 -33.89 26.21
CA ALA A 719 -12.35 -34.64 27.33
C ALA A 719 -12.06 -36.14 27.05
N ALA A 720 -11.26 -36.72 27.95
CA ALA A 720 -10.63 -38.04 27.86
C ALA A 720 -11.56 -39.26 27.72
N ALA A 721 -11.16 -40.19 26.86
CA ALA A 721 -11.26 -41.65 27.01
C ALA A 721 -10.17 -42.33 26.15
N GLY A 722 -9.57 -43.43 26.61
CA GLY A 722 -8.38 -44.03 25.95
C GLY A 722 -8.66 -45.13 24.92
N GLY A 723 -7.64 -45.49 24.14
CA GLY A 723 -7.67 -46.61 23.18
C GLY A 723 -6.46 -46.64 22.23
N GLU A 724 -5.88 -47.82 22.04
CA GLU A 724 -4.56 -48.10 21.46
C GLU A 724 -4.32 -47.75 19.96
N SER A 725 -3.09 -47.31 19.66
CA SER A 725 -2.21 -47.70 18.54
C SER A 725 -2.79 -48.23 17.21
N ALA A 726 -2.58 -47.48 16.12
CA ALA A 726 -2.17 -48.03 14.81
C ALA A 726 -1.39 -47.01 13.97
N ALA A 727 -0.40 -47.47 13.18
CA ALA A 727 0.44 -46.61 12.33
C ALA A 727 -0.15 -46.40 10.92
N ALA A 728 0.16 -45.26 10.29
CA ALA A 728 -0.15 -44.97 8.89
C ALA A 728 1.13 -44.55 8.11
N PRO A 729 1.24 -44.87 6.80
CA PRO A 729 2.50 -44.77 6.06
C PRO A 729 2.73 -43.41 5.39
N ALA A 730 4.00 -43.15 5.04
CA ALA A 730 4.42 -41.99 4.25
C ALA A 730 3.96 -42.07 2.78
N GLY A 731 3.71 -40.92 2.15
CA GLY A 731 3.39 -40.87 0.71
C GLY A 731 3.42 -39.46 0.09
N GLY A 732 4.37 -39.26 -0.83
CA GLY A 732 4.18 -38.42 -2.02
C GLY A 732 4.16 -36.90 -1.86
N GLY A 733 5.34 -36.26 -1.80
CA GLY A 733 5.45 -34.83 -2.11
C GLY A 733 5.21 -34.54 -3.60
N GLY A 734 4.37 -33.55 -3.91
CA GLY A 734 4.07 -33.11 -5.27
C GLY A 734 3.97 -31.58 -5.34
N PHE A 735 4.95 -30.95 -5.99
CA PHE A 735 5.09 -29.49 -6.09
C PHE A 735 4.02 -28.82 -6.96
N ARG A 736 3.64 -27.58 -6.62
CA ARG A 736 3.26 -26.53 -7.60
C ARG A 736 3.38 -25.11 -7.01
N PHE A 737 3.87 -24.18 -7.84
CA PHE A 737 4.23 -22.80 -7.53
C PHE A 737 3.05 -21.83 -7.63
N GLY A 738 3.19 -20.64 -7.01
CA GLY A 738 2.32 -19.49 -7.28
C GLY A 738 2.48 -18.30 -6.32
N PHE A 739 3.62 -17.60 -6.35
CA PHE A 739 3.66 -16.19 -5.96
C PHE A 739 3.26 -15.34 -7.17
N GLY A 740 2.30 -14.43 -6.99
CA GLY A 740 1.88 -13.49 -8.02
C GLY A 740 2.70 -12.21 -7.98
N LEU A 741 3.38 -11.91 -9.09
CA LEU A 741 3.70 -10.55 -9.53
C LEU A 741 2.48 -9.95 -10.25
#